data_AF-A0A7J4XFA6-F1
#
_entry.id   AF-A0A7J4XFA6-F1
#
_cell.length_a   1.000
_cell.length_b   1.000
_cell.length_c   1.000
_cell.angle_alpha   90.00
_cell.angle_beta   90.00
_cell.angle_gamma   90.00
#
_symmetry.space_group_name_H-M   'P 1'
#
loop_
_entity.id
_entity.type
_entity.pdbx_description
1 polymer ?
#
loop_
_entity_poly.entity_id
_entity_poly.type
_entity_poly.pdbx_seq_one_letter_code
_entity_poly.pdbx_strand_id
1 'polypeptide(L)'
;MGKIRHYYVGACLLVSSAAFAQVPSHSMYVNESSKSVPFYEAYSNWQPGTPLFSDAAAEDEEFFISRVKPKERFTNSATQVDPEMTPDRKLIWWCPIGTADGGGWKSLPSYFFDSEVFSMWSYVDIYGNWTAPMIRMAGAFTDICHKNGVRTSTLASVPWASTVTATDGGHGQTMKAMIDGGADKLLKFLRYYGIDGIGYNSEFSIGSGLSADGLKTLLSQCFAKREAAKWPYFTNAWYSLMTSGGTVGGGDALSSSNQDWFHWNGNPTSDAYFMNYNWGASGLSTSQSTAKSFAGRSSYDVYGGMDFQGRSVADWIALKNAEISVGIWGAHNMNMIFEGRGELGSSPLTKQKTYQLISENVFTGSTYNPVNDLKIQNILRHSTTATDFHGFSKFITARSVLASDDLAAEPFVTYFNLGNGTFFNVKGETTFKNEWYNIGMQDYLPTWRWWFTANFMGRDVTDVPSKGLKAEFTWDDAWFGGSCLSIAGQTDREYLHLFKTQYSLKSGDVLTIRYKVVSGTGSVAVACSAEGKEGTEVSATVGNNITSSKEWVAKTIKVGTLPGTLRLNKETLAMLGLRFEKTSADFKVLIGEISLTRSDALTPNQPIITNQKLLATNYKGLDFKVFFKMKDRDAAHPEDPIYNEDVNTWYYKIYIQQEGGEPVMCTATTSWAAYVVSAPFDVNGDKKVKLGVSAVALDGKSESEIAWTGWLDTPDNSTVEGIEIDKPVIKSGETFAIKYIDPTHAPADKWEILNAQTGVVVKDFPSSVSLETALSEIGIYDLRITSGENIELHQALIQISSEEVGAMPEIKTLTANDSDSPISIEKGDKVTYKYIGRNADGYVSRGLRLNEIAFGVPADQLNFNSQSPFTIAFWFKPAVFNHISDGTHLLNIRAAEDRWPDSDWGWLWTHIQASDNKLSFNLKKKESGAGSETKIIAEDFTFVPNQWYHLAVVVDYQNGRNVSLYVNGKLINSGGGITNVKDWKNSYTIMVGGIAANRAGFDGYLDEFQLYNKGLTAEEVKKSMEHQTVIPESLIGYWDFETEPNENNEILSTGSNKTLKGYMTEIKTVSQGVNQYVPVDITYGTGAPFISGSIFKVETKPSWKLEEAQIQGDITGTGEAGSVVAAYPSEGEFNAILTLENGWGSVSKTYRSVTVTDGGVGFADNELEIAYNAYPNPFVDELNIRFANEGTYAIEVFDAAGKMIDAKETTVADGENIHLSVNGAAGIYFINIKQDTKILKALKVIKK
;
A
#
# COMPACT_ATOMS: atom_id res chain seq x y z
N MET A 1 25.14 29.99 -13.08
CA MET A 1 24.50 28.65 -13.13
C MET A 1 23.00 28.89 -13.30
N GLY A 2 22.50 28.79 -14.53
CA GLY A 2 21.10 29.05 -14.85
C GLY A 2 20.22 27.89 -14.38
N LYS A 3 19.23 28.19 -13.53
CA LYS A 3 18.21 27.23 -13.07
C LYS A 3 17.25 26.94 -14.23
N ILE A 4 17.32 25.75 -14.80
CA ILE A 4 16.31 25.24 -15.74
C ILE A 4 15.14 24.71 -14.90
N ARG A 5 14.07 25.49 -14.83
CA ARG A 5 12.76 25.11 -14.25
C ARG A 5 12.15 24.02 -15.13
N HIS A 6 12.03 22.79 -14.61
CA HIS A 6 11.23 21.74 -15.23
C HIS A 6 9.79 21.87 -14.72
N TYR A 7 8.87 22.20 -15.62
CA TYR A 7 7.43 22.11 -15.39
C TYR A 7 7.03 20.63 -15.40
N TYR A 8 6.86 20.01 -14.24
CA TYR A 8 6.16 18.72 -14.13
C TYR A 8 4.66 19.01 -14.08
N VAL A 9 3.98 18.79 -15.20
CA VAL A 9 2.51 18.73 -15.25
C VAL A 9 2.11 17.37 -14.67
N GLY A 10 1.83 17.34 -13.37
CA GLY A 10 1.24 16.17 -12.72
C GLY A 10 -0.24 16.08 -13.10
N ALA A 11 -0.57 15.19 -14.03
CA ALA A 11 -1.95 14.81 -14.29
C ALA A 11 -2.43 13.95 -13.11
N CYS A 12 -3.23 14.53 -12.21
CA CYS A 12 -3.90 13.82 -11.14
C CYS A 12 -5.06 12.99 -11.74
N LEU A 13 -4.87 11.68 -11.84
CA LEU A 13 -5.97 10.74 -12.06
C LEU A 13 -6.91 10.77 -10.84
N LEU A 14 -7.97 11.58 -10.93
CA LEU A 14 -9.11 11.54 -10.02
C LEU A 14 -9.88 10.23 -10.27
N VAL A 15 -9.52 9.16 -9.55
CA VAL A 15 -10.40 7.99 -9.40
C VAL A 15 -11.25 8.26 -8.17
N SER A 16 -12.51 8.59 -8.41
CA SER A 16 -13.54 8.72 -7.38
C SER A 16 -13.91 7.33 -6.83
N SER A 17 -13.48 7.04 -5.61
CA SER A 17 -14.09 5.99 -4.78
C SER A 17 -13.95 6.36 -3.30
N ALA A 18 -15.02 6.10 -2.55
CA ALA A 18 -15.37 6.61 -1.22
C ALA A 18 -14.28 6.57 -0.12
N ALA A 19 -14.37 7.55 0.79
CA ALA A 19 -13.56 7.66 2.00
C ALA A 19 -14.22 6.95 3.20
N PHE A 20 -13.42 6.33 4.09
CA PHE A 20 -13.70 6.19 5.53
C PHE A 20 -12.37 6.07 6.30
N ALA A 21 -12.36 6.51 7.56
CA ALA A 21 -11.19 6.58 8.43
C ALA A 21 -10.46 5.23 8.65
N GLN A 22 -9.15 5.29 8.93
CA GLN A 22 -8.31 4.13 9.30
C GLN A 22 -8.73 3.54 10.66
N VAL A 23 -9.78 2.71 10.59
CA VAL A 23 -10.14 1.54 11.42
C VAL A 23 -10.20 0.40 10.41
N PRO A 24 -9.92 -0.87 10.75
CA PRO A 24 -9.97 -1.92 9.76
C PRO A 24 -11.33 -1.93 9.05
N SER A 25 -11.30 -1.73 7.72
CA SER A 25 -12.48 -1.69 6.84
C SER A 25 -13.25 -3.01 6.82
N HIS A 26 -12.67 -4.05 7.43
CA HIS A 26 -13.24 -5.37 7.63
C HIS A 26 -12.91 -5.89 9.04
N SER A 27 -13.64 -6.91 9.51
CA SER A 27 -13.38 -7.50 10.83
C SER A 27 -12.07 -8.27 10.87
N MET A 28 -11.43 -8.32 12.04
CA MET A 28 -10.35 -9.27 12.32
C MET A 28 -10.89 -10.68 12.40
N TYR A 29 -10.66 -11.42 11.32
CA TYR A 29 -11.15 -12.78 11.22
C TYR A 29 -10.26 -13.78 11.95
N VAL A 30 -9.02 -13.45 12.35
CA VAL A 30 -8.12 -14.39 13.04
C VAL A 30 -8.06 -14.10 14.54
N ASN A 31 -8.30 -15.11 15.39
CA ASN A 31 -8.23 -14.99 16.84
C ASN A 31 -6.84 -15.41 17.38
N GLU A 32 -6.05 -14.45 17.89
CA GLU A 32 -4.73 -14.73 18.48
C GLU A 32 -4.78 -15.43 19.85
N SER A 33 -5.84 -15.16 20.63
CA SER A 33 -5.98 -15.67 22.00
C SER A 33 -7.41 -16.05 22.33
N SER A 34 -7.57 -16.98 23.28
CA SER A 34 -8.85 -17.29 23.90
C SER A 34 -9.39 -16.13 24.75
N LYS A 35 -10.72 -16.00 24.81
CA LYS A 35 -11.40 -15.05 25.72
C LYS A 35 -11.61 -15.62 27.12
N SER A 36 -11.43 -16.94 27.31
CA SER A 36 -11.74 -17.66 28.55
C SER A 36 -10.54 -18.39 29.15
N VAL A 37 -9.53 -18.76 28.36
CA VAL A 37 -8.36 -19.53 28.79
C VAL A 37 -7.10 -18.65 28.69
N PRO A 38 -6.46 -18.31 29.83
CA PRO A 38 -5.23 -17.52 29.82
C PRO A 38 -4.02 -18.33 29.31
N PHE A 39 -2.99 -17.64 28.81
CA PHE A 39 -1.82 -18.28 28.19
C PHE A 39 -1.09 -19.28 29.10
N TYR A 40 -0.98 -19.03 30.41
CA TYR A 40 -0.31 -19.95 31.33
C TYR A 40 -1.03 -21.30 31.44
N GLU A 41 -2.37 -21.29 31.40
CA GLU A 41 -3.19 -22.50 31.46
C GLU A 41 -3.12 -23.23 30.12
N ALA A 42 -3.27 -22.49 29.01
CA ALA A 42 -3.15 -23.02 27.65
C ALA A 42 -1.80 -23.73 27.45
N TYR A 43 -0.68 -23.08 27.80
CA TYR A 43 0.65 -23.69 27.72
C TYR A 43 0.78 -24.92 28.63
N SER A 44 0.28 -24.85 29.87
CA SER A 44 0.35 -25.97 30.83
C SER A 44 -0.35 -27.21 30.28
N ASN A 45 -1.50 -27.03 29.62
CA ASN A 45 -2.30 -28.11 29.06
C ASN A 45 -1.88 -28.55 27.66
N TRP A 46 -1.17 -27.70 26.91
CA TRP A 46 -0.79 -27.98 25.53
C TRP A 46 -0.01 -29.29 25.37
N GLN A 47 -0.40 -30.06 24.37
CA GLN A 47 0.30 -31.24 23.87
C GLN A 47 0.57 -31.09 22.36
N PRO A 48 1.68 -31.64 21.85
CA PRO A 48 1.96 -31.63 20.42
C PRO A 48 0.80 -32.18 19.57
N GLY A 49 0.52 -31.51 18.45
CA GLY A 49 -0.56 -31.91 17.53
C GLY A 49 -1.97 -31.49 17.97
N THR A 50 -2.12 -30.80 19.11
CA THR A 50 -3.39 -30.20 19.54
C THR A 50 -3.33 -28.67 19.45
N PRO A 51 -4.44 -27.99 19.13
CA PRO A 51 -4.50 -26.53 19.18
C PRO A 51 -4.13 -25.98 20.56
N LEU A 52 -3.50 -24.80 20.62
CA LEU A 52 -3.15 -24.14 21.88
C LEU A 52 -4.38 -23.87 22.76
N PHE A 53 -5.47 -23.45 22.14
CA PHE A 53 -6.73 -23.12 22.78
C PHE A 53 -7.82 -24.12 22.38
N SER A 54 -8.85 -24.26 23.21
CA SER A 54 -9.97 -25.18 22.98
C SER A 54 -11.30 -24.49 22.59
N ASP A 55 -11.29 -23.17 22.46
CA ASP A 55 -12.47 -22.36 22.13
C ASP A 55 -12.44 -21.89 20.65
N ALA A 56 -13.07 -20.75 20.34
CA ALA A 56 -13.07 -20.20 18.99
C ALA A 56 -11.65 -19.95 18.42
N ALA A 57 -10.64 -19.71 19.26
CA ALA A 57 -9.27 -19.55 18.80
C ALA A 57 -8.64 -20.86 18.29
N ALA A 58 -9.24 -22.01 18.60
CA ALA A 58 -8.78 -23.31 18.08
C ALA A 58 -8.95 -23.43 16.56
N GLU A 59 -9.96 -22.76 15.97
CA GLU A 59 -10.20 -22.81 14.52
C GLU A 59 -9.05 -22.18 13.74
N ASP A 60 -8.40 -21.17 14.32
CA ASP A 60 -7.39 -20.33 13.68
C ASP A 60 -5.95 -20.80 13.92
N GLU A 61 -5.78 -22.00 14.49
CA GLU A 61 -4.48 -22.54 14.89
C GLU A 61 -3.42 -22.51 13.78
N GLU A 62 -3.84 -22.82 12.55
CA GLU A 62 -2.96 -22.89 11.37
C GLU A 62 -2.39 -21.53 10.94
N PHE A 63 -2.96 -20.40 11.40
CA PHE A 63 -2.37 -19.07 11.17
C PHE A 63 -1.12 -18.81 12.03
N PHE A 64 -0.87 -19.62 13.06
CA PHE A 64 0.19 -19.42 14.05
C PHE A 64 1.30 -20.48 13.99
N ILE A 65 1.23 -21.39 13.02
CA ILE A 65 2.25 -22.41 12.77
C ILE A 65 3.08 -21.95 11.57
N SER A 66 4.39 -21.76 11.77
CA SER A 66 5.31 -21.53 10.66
C SER A 66 5.43 -22.75 9.76
N ARG A 67 5.40 -22.52 8.45
CA ARG A 67 5.50 -23.52 7.39
C ARG A 67 6.77 -23.38 6.55
N VAL A 68 7.65 -22.44 6.89
CA VAL A 68 8.98 -22.29 6.28
C VAL A 68 10.08 -22.75 7.24
N LYS A 69 11.02 -23.53 6.70
CA LYS A 69 12.16 -24.03 7.45
C LYS A 69 13.14 -22.89 7.73
N PRO A 70 13.69 -22.78 8.95
CA PRO A 70 14.75 -21.82 9.22
C PRO A 70 15.97 -22.08 8.33
N LYS A 71 16.38 -21.08 7.55
CA LYS A 71 17.55 -21.18 6.67
C LYS A 71 18.82 -20.69 7.35
N GLU A 72 19.92 -21.35 7.04
CA GLU A 72 21.25 -20.90 7.49
C GLU A 72 21.74 -19.76 6.61
N ARG A 73 22.42 -18.80 7.24
CA ARG A 73 23.04 -17.67 6.54
C ARG A 73 24.53 -17.90 6.36
N PHE A 74 25.04 -17.48 5.22
CA PHE A 74 26.47 -17.42 4.92
C PHE A 74 26.92 -15.98 4.69
N THR A 75 28.23 -15.79 4.72
CA THR A 75 28.92 -14.54 4.38
C THR A 75 29.95 -14.79 3.28
N ASN A 76 30.22 -13.76 2.49
CA ASN A 76 31.34 -13.74 1.56
C ASN A 76 31.93 -12.32 1.59
N SER A 77 33.05 -12.14 2.29
CA SER A 77 33.69 -10.83 2.46
C SER A 77 34.13 -10.21 1.13
N ALA A 78 34.51 -11.02 0.14
CA ALA A 78 34.89 -10.54 -1.19
C ALA A 78 33.69 -9.98 -1.98
N THR A 79 32.46 -10.15 -1.50
CA THR A 79 31.25 -9.49 -2.01
C THR A 79 30.75 -8.36 -1.11
N GLN A 80 31.51 -7.92 -0.10
CA GLN A 80 31.16 -6.72 0.66
C GLN A 80 31.76 -5.48 0.01
N VAL A 81 31.15 -4.32 0.30
CA VAL A 81 31.71 -3.01 -0.05
C VAL A 81 33.00 -2.78 0.74
N ASP A 82 33.00 -3.15 2.03
CA ASP A 82 34.19 -3.22 2.88
C ASP A 82 34.55 -4.69 3.15
N PRO A 83 35.51 -5.28 2.42
CA PRO A 83 35.90 -6.67 2.59
C PRO A 83 36.61 -6.98 3.91
N GLU A 84 37.13 -5.96 4.60
CA GLU A 84 37.86 -6.13 5.86
C GLU A 84 36.93 -6.08 7.07
N MET A 85 35.65 -5.76 6.87
CA MET A 85 34.64 -5.74 7.92
C MET A 85 34.43 -7.15 8.50
N THR A 86 34.52 -7.26 9.82
CA THR A 86 34.25 -8.54 10.50
C THR A 86 32.80 -8.99 10.31
N PRO A 87 32.56 -10.24 9.88
CA PRO A 87 31.20 -10.79 9.75
C PRO A 87 30.56 -11.16 11.09
N ASP A 88 31.33 -11.16 12.19
CA ASP A 88 30.89 -11.66 13.49
C ASP A 88 29.96 -10.69 14.24
N ARG A 89 29.98 -9.40 13.89
CA ARG A 89 29.12 -8.39 14.54
C ARG A 89 27.68 -8.57 14.11
N LYS A 90 26.76 -8.58 15.09
CA LYS A 90 25.34 -8.88 14.88
C LYS A 90 24.47 -7.63 15.06
N LEU A 91 23.24 -7.71 14.59
CA LEU A 91 22.18 -6.74 14.86
C LEU A 91 20.93 -7.43 15.39
N ILE A 92 20.44 -6.97 16.54
CA ILE A 92 19.09 -7.28 17.01
C ILE A 92 18.18 -6.08 16.75
N TRP A 93 17.12 -6.33 15.99
CA TRP A 93 16.04 -5.39 15.74
C TRP A 93 14.89 -5.73 16.70
N TRP A 94 14.87 -5.08 17.86
CA TRP A 94 13.93 -5.39 18.93
C TRP A 94 12.76 -4.39 18.92
N CYS A 95 11.90 -4.55 17.91
CA CYS A 95 10.87 -3.58 17.56
C CYS A 95 9.53 -4.28 17.24
N PRO A 96 8.40 -3.55 17.28
CA PRO A 96 7.12 -4.05 16.76
C PRO A 96 7.19 -4.40 15.26
N ILE A 97 6.29 -5.27 14.82
CA ILE A 97 5.92 -5.42 13.40
C ILE A 97 4.43 -5.07 13.27
N GLY A 98 4.12 -4.15 12.35
CA GLY A 98 2.80 -3.56 12.22
C GLY A 98 2.43 -2.69 13.43
N THR A 99 1.14 -2.62 13.76
CA THR A 99 0.62 -1.83 14.88
C THR A 99 -0.05 -2.71 15.94
N ALA A 100 0.19 -2.40 17.22
CA ALA A 100 -0.54 -3.00 18.34
C ALA A 100 -1.91 -2.34 18.55
N ASP A 101 -2.01 -1.03 18.31
CA ASP A 101 -3.25 -0.25 18.35
C ASP A 101 -4.03 -0.32 17.01
N GLY A 102 -5.28 0.16 16.98
CA GLY A 102 -6.08 0.26 15.75
C GLY A 102 -6.63 -1.08 15.24
N GLY A 103 -6.87 -2.03 16.14
CA GLY A 103 -7.36 -3.38 15.82
C GLY A 103 -6.36 -4.48 16.13
N GLY A 104 -5.07 -4.17 16.31
CA GLY A 104 -4.06 -5.13 16.78
C GLY A 104 -3.63 -6.17 15.74
N TRP A 105 -3.64 -5.81 14.46
CA TRP A 105 -3.31 -6.69 13.34
C TRP A 105 -1.86 -7.19 13.37
N LYS A 106 -0.93 -6.40 13.93
CA LYS A 106 0.49 -6.77 14.03
C LYS A 106 1.01 -7.27 12.67
N SER A 107 1.40 -8.54 12.58
CA SER A 107 1.85 -9.20 11.35
C SER A 107 0.89 -10.28 10.82
N LEU A 108 -0.36 -10.31 11.28
CA LEU A 108 -1.39 -11.17 10.70
C LEU A 108 -1.70 -10.70 9.27
N PRO A 109 -2.02 -11.63 8.33
CA PRO A 109 -2.54 -11.24 7.03
C PRO A 109 -3.73 -10.30 7.17
N SER A 110 -3.85 -9.32 6.28
CA SER A 110 -4.89 -8.27 6.27
C SER A 110 -5.23 -7.85 4.84
N TYR A 111 -6.29 -7.06 4.69
CA TYR A 111 -6.64 -6.44 3.41
C TYR A 111 -6.40 -4.92 3.46
N PHE A 112 -5.29 -4.53 4.09
CA PHE A 112 -4.77 -3.16 4.15
C PHE A 112 -3.44 -3.06 3.42
N PHE A 113 -3.40 -2.25 2.38
CA PHE A 113 -2.17 -2.00 1.63
C PHE A 113 -1.11 -1.29 2.49
N ASP A 114 -1.51 -0.34 3.34
CA ASP A 114 -0.64 0.36 4.29
C ASP A 114 -0.27 -0.50 5.51
N SER A 115 0.30 -1.67 5.26
CA SER A 115 0.81 -2.61 6.26
C SER A 115 2.34 -2.65 6.22
N GLU A 116 2.98 -3.12 7.29
CA GLU A 116 4.43 -3.09 7.38
C GLU A 116 5.10 -4.21 6.56
N VAL A 117 5.91 -3.81 5.58
CA VAL A 117 6.66 -4.68 4.66
C VAL A 117 8.18 -4.55 4.83
N PHE A 118 8.67 -4.82 6.04
CA PHE A 118 10.11 -4.77 6.35
C PHE A 118 10.91 -5.60 5.34
N SER A 119 12.03 -5.05 4.87
CA SER A 119 12.72 -5.52 3.66
C SER A 119 14.25 -5.46 3.73
N MET A 120 14.82 -5.24 4.93
CA MET A 120 16.28 -5.12 5.16
C MET A 120 16.85 -6.32 5.93
N TRP A 121 16.26 -7.51 5.73
CA TRP A 121 16.61 -8.75 6.44
C TRP A 121 18.08 -9.16 6.35
N SER A 122 18.79 -8.80 5.28
CA SER A 122 20.20 -9.12 5.09
C SER A 122 21.10 -8.56 6.20
N TYR A 123 20.65 -7.56 6.94
CA TYR A 123 21.41 -6.93 8.04
C TYR A 123 20.90 -7.32 9.43
N VAL A 124 19.79 -8.05 9.57
CA VAL A 124 19.19 -8.38 10.87
C VAL A 124 19.57 -9.80 11.27
N ASP A 125 20.09 -10.02 12.47
CA ASP A 125 20.37 -11.35 12.99
C ASP A 125 19.19 -11.92 13.78
N ILE A 126 18.58 -11.05 14.58
CA ILE A 126 17.44 -11.37 15.43
C ILE A 126 16.39 -10.27 15.25
N TYR A 127 15.16 -10.65 14.91
CA TYR A 127 14.00 -9.76 14.98
C TYR A 127 13.21 -10.11 16.25
N GLY A 128 13.35 -9.29 17.29
CA GLY A 128 12.55 -9.44 18.50
C GLY A 128 11.21 -8.74 18.32
N ASN A 129 10.12 -9.49 18.12
CA ASN A 129 8.81 -8.91 17.87
C ASN A 129 8.22 -8.35 19.17
N TRP A 130 8.30 -7.03 19.33
CA TRP A 130 7.92 -6.36 20.57
C TRP A 130 6.42 -6.45 20.88
N THR A 131 5.58 -6.67 19.87
CA THR A 131 4.11 -6.73 20.01
C THR A 131 3.56 -8.15 20.03
N ALA A 132 4.42 -9.16 19.85
CA ALA A 132 4.04 -10.54 20.00
C ALA A 132 3.85 -10.91 21.49
N PRO A 133 2.71 -11.50 21.87
CA PRO A 133 2.52 -12.02 23.23
C PRO A 133 3.53 -13.13 23.53
N MET A 134 3.83 -13.33 24.82
CA MET A 134 5.01 -14.09 25.28
C MET A 134 5.16 -15.50 24.68
N ILE A 135 4.08 -16.17 24.26
CA ILE A 135 4.13 -17.53 23.69
C ILE A 135 3.36 -17.70 22.37
N ARG A 136 2.96 -16.62 21.69
CA ARG A 136 2.19 -16.72 20.44
C ARG A 136 2.64 -15.66 19.43
N MET A 137 2.75 -16.05 18.17
CA MET A 137 3.20 -15.19 17.06
C MET A 137 2.58 -15.69 15.74
N ALA A 138 2.27 -14.78 14.82
CA ALA A 138 1.76 -15.14 13.51
C ALA A 138 2.78 -16.01 12.73
N GLY A 139 2.32 -17.14 12.20
CA GLY A 139 3.17 -18.08 11.46
C GLY A 139 3.77 -17.46 10.20
N ALA A 140 3.00 -16.62 9.50
CA ALA A 140 3.47 -15.90 8.30
C ALA A 140 4.64 -14.94 8.59
N PHE A 141 4.70 -14.35 9.79
CA PHE A 141 5.83 -13.50 10.18
C PHE A 141 7.08 -14.33 10.48
N THR A 142 6.88 -15.45 11.18
CA THR A 142 7.94 -16.43 11.36
C THR A 142 8.46 -16.95 10.03
N ASP A 143 7.57 -17.23 9.08
CA ASP A 143 7.92 -17.73 7.75
C ASP A 143 8.89 -16.82 7.03
N ILE A 144 8.65 -15.50 7.02
CA ILE A 144 9.55 -14.56 6.36
C ILE A 144 10.89 -14.41 7.09
N CYS A 145 10.90 -14.49 8.44
CA CYS A 145 12.12 -14.50 9.23
C CYS A 145 12.97 -15.75 8.92
N HIS A 146 12.37 -16.94 8.99
CA HIS A 146 13.01 -18.21 8.65
C HIS A 146 13.48 -18.28 7.20
N LYS A 147 12.66 -17.79 6.26
CA LYS A 147 13.01 -17.68 4.84
C LYS A 147 14.32 -16.92 4.66
N ASN A 148 14.54 -15.86 5.43
CA ASN A 148 15.74 -15.02 5.39
C ASN A 148 16.81 -15.42 6.43
N GLY A 149 16.62 -16.53 7.16
CA GLY A 149 17.57 -17.00 8.17
C GLY A 149 17.76 -16.05 9.35
N VAL A 150 16.74 -15.26 9.66
CA VAL A 150 16.66 -14.35 10.81
C VAL A 150 15.93 -15.07 11.93
N ARG A 151 16.53 -15.08 13.13
CA ARG A 151 15.85 -15.63 14.31
C ARG A 151 14.78 -14.67 14.80
N THR A 152 13.65 -15.17 15.27
CA THR A 152 12.53 -14.35 15.74
C THR A 152 12.05 -14.76 17.13
N SER A 153 11.79 -13.76 17.98
CA SER A 153 11.31 -14.00 19.35
C SER A 153 9.99 -13.31 19.63
N THR A 154 9.17 -13.95 20.46
CA THR A 154 8.06 -13.29 21.18
C THR A 154 8.61 -12.37 22.27
N LEU A 155 7.75 -11.66 23.01
CA LEU A 155 8.18 -10.78 24.11
C LEU A 155 7.43 -11.04 25.42
N ALA A 156 8.18 -11.20 26.51
CA ALA A 156 7.72 -10.99 27.87
C ALA A 156 7.71 -9.49 28.19
N SER A 157 6.67 -8.79 27.73
CA SER A 157 6.53 -7.33 27.91
C SER A 157 5.97 -7.02 29.30
N VAL A 158 6.77 -7.25 30.33
CA VAL A 158 6.38 -6.94 31.71
C VAL A 158 6.46 -5.42 31.94
N PRO A 159 5.44 -4.79 32.57
CA PRO A 159 5.48 -3.36 32.83
C PRO A 159 6.64 -2.96 33.75
N TRP A 160 7.21 -1.80 33.50
CA TRP A 160 8.35 -1.25 34.25
C TRP A 160 8.14 -1.30 35.77
N ALA A 161 9.17 -1.75 36.48
CA ALA A 161 9.25 -1.94 37.93
C ALA A 161 8.16 -2.82 38.56
N SER A 162 7.43 -3.61 37.78
CA SER A 162 6.46 -4.57 38.31
C SER A 162 7.16 -5.68 39.12
N THR A 163 6.44 -6.29 40.06
CA THR A 163 6.86 -7.55 40.69
C THR A 163 5.97 -8.68 40.17
N VAL A 164 6.55 -9.62 39.43
CA VAL A 164 5.82 -10.78 38.90
C VAL A 164 5.86 -11.92 39.91
N THR A 165 4.75 -12.66 40.04
CA THR A 165 4.63 -13.76 41.01
C THR A 165 4.06 -15.00 40.33
N ALA A 166 4.17 -16.17 40.98
CA ALA A 166 3.59 -17.40 40.42
C ALA A 166 2.05 -17.41 40.35
N THR A 167 1.37 -16.38 40.85
CA THR A 167 -0.10 -16.29 40.91
C THR A 167 -0.61 -14.93 40.42
N ASP A 168 0.17 -14.21 39.61
CA ASP A 168 -0.20 -12.87 39.12
C ASP A 168 -1.23 -12.87 37.97
N GLY A 169 -1.65 -14.04 37.49
CA GLY A 169 -2.63 -14.17 36.41
C GLY A 169 -2.09 -13.78 35.03
N GLY A 170 -0.80 -13.47 34.90
CA GLY A 170 -0.22 -12.93 33.67
C GLY A 170 1.17 -13.50 33.39
N HIS A 171 2.16 -12.60 33.30
CA HIS A 171 3.52 -12.95 32.89
C HIS A 171 4.21 -13.88 33.88
N GLY A 172 4.14 -13.61 35.19
CA GLY A 172 4.81 -14.44 36.21
C GLY A 172 4.24 -15.84 36.28
N GLN A 173 2.92 -15.99 36.18
CA GLN A 173 2.28 -17.31 36.15
C GLN A 173 2.58 -18.07 34.85
N THR A 174 2.72 -17.37 33.71
CA THR A 174 3.14 -18.01 32.46
C THR A 174 4.62 -18.42 32.51
N MET A 175 5.50 -17.62 33.11
CA MET A 175 6.89 -18.00 33.39
C MET A 175 6.96 -19.22 34.31
N LYS A 176 6.11 -19.27 35.35
CA LYS A 176 6.00 -20.42 36.24
C LYS A 176 5.59 -21.69 35.49
N ALA A 177 4.59 -21.61 34.62
CA ALA A 177 4.16 -22.73 33.78
C ALA A 177 5.28 -23.26 32.89
N MET A 178 6.10 -22.37 32.30
CA MET A 178 7.28 -22.75 31.52
C MET A 178 8.36 -23.42 32.38
N ILE A 179 8.64 -22.90 33.57
CA ILE A 179 9.59 -23.49 34.51
C ILE A 179 9.12 -24.90 34.92
N ASP A 180 7.84 -25.06 35.26
CA ASP A 180 7.27 -26.35 35.67
C ASP A 180 7.24 -27.38 34.54
N GLY A 181 7.04 -26.92 33.30
CA GLY A 181 7.09 -27.77 32.10
C GLY A 181 8.51 -28.20 31.70
N GLY A 182 9.53 -27.45 32.11
CA GLY A 182 10.93 -27.71 31.81
C GLY A 182 11.33 -27.46 30.35
N ALA A 183 12.64 -27.54 30.09
CA ALA A 183 13.24 -27.19 28.79
C ALA A 183 12.73 -28.06 27.64
N ASP A 184 12.47 -29.35 27.87
CA ASP A 184 12.03 -30.27 26.81
C ASP A 184 10.64 -29.91 26.27
N LYS A 185 9.72 -29.49 27.16
CA LYS A 185 8.39 -29.02 26.74
C LYS A 185 8.49 -27.68 26.01
N LEU A 186 9.29 -26.74 26.53
CA LEU A 186 9.44 -25.42 25.92
C LEU A 186 10.05 -25.52 24.52
N LEU A 187 11.14 -26.27 24.34
CA LEU A 187 11.78 -26.46 23.03
C LEU A 187 10.83 -27.12 22.02
N LYS A 188 10.05 -28.13 22.45
CA LYS A 188 9.03 -28.75 21.59
C LYS A 188 7.93 -27.77 21.19
N PHE A 189 7.45 -26.95 22.13
CA PHE A 189 6.45 -25.92 21.87
C PHE A 189 6.97 -24.90 20.85
N LEU A 190 8.14 -24.33 21.12
CA LEU A 190 8.80 -23.35 20.27
C LEU A 190 8.99 -23.88 18.85
N ARG A 191 9.56 -25.08 18.70
CA ARG A 191 9.73 -25.76 17.40
C ARG A 191 8.42 -26.02 16.67
N TYR A 192 7.36 -26.41 17.37
CA TYR A 192 6.07 -26.72 16.77
C TYR A 192 5.43 -25.50 16.09
N TYR A 193 5.50 -24.33 16.74
CA TYR A 193 4.97 -23.07 16.19
C TYR A 193 5.98 -22.32 15.32
N GLY A 194 7.25 -22.73 15.34
CA GLY A 194 8.37 -22.03 14.69
C GLY A 194 8.84 -20.79 15.45
N ILE A 195 8.58 -20.67 16.75
CA ILE A 195 9.07 -19.53 17.54
C ILE A 195 10.52 -19.84 17.94
N ASP A 196 11.48 -18.96 17.62
CA ASP A 196 12.89 -19.23 17.97
C ASP A 196 13.22 -18.90 19.42
N GLY A 197 12.43 -18.05 20.07
CA GLY A 197 12.75 -17.61 21.42
C GLY A 197 11.70 -16.75 22.08
N ILE A 198 11.99 -16.40 23.34
CA ILE A 198 11.23 -15.42 24.10
C ILE A 198 12.22 -14.32 24.49
N GLY A 199 11.93 -13.07 24.13
CA GLY A 199 12.66 -11.92 24.64
C GLY A 199 12.13 -11.49 26.01
N TYR A 200 12.99 -11.01 26.89
CA TYR A 200 12.62 -10.53 28.22
C TYR A 200 13.01 -9.07 28.39
N ASN A 201 12.01 -8.19 28.37
CA ASN A 201 12.19 -6.82 28.85
C ASN A 201 12.25 -6.84 30.38
N SER A 202 13.42 -7.18 30.93
CA SER A 202 13.60 -7.51 32.36
C SER A 202 13.68 -6.27 33.26
N GLU A 203 12.74 -5.34 33.11
CA GLU A 203 12.58 -4.14 33.94
C GLU A 203 11.71 -4.40 35.17
N PHE A 204 11.58 -5.66 35.57
CA PHE A 204 10.71 -6.13 36.64
C PHE A 204 11.49 -6.92 37.70
N SER A 205 10.88 -7.17 38.86
CA SER A 205 11.44 -8.02 39.91
C SER A 205 10.70 -9.35 40.01
N ILE A 206 11.41 -10.42 40.37
CA ILE A 206 10.84 -11.74 40.62
C ILE A 206 10.39 -11.83 42.09
N GLY A 207 9.08 -12.05 42.28
CA GLY A 207 8.42 -12.12 43.58
C GLY A 207 8.10 -13.55 44.05
N SER A 208 7.17 -13.66 44.99
CA SER A 208 6.86 -14.93 45.67
C SER A 208 6.41 -16.05 44.71
N GLY A 209 6.86 -17.27 45.00
CA GLY A 209 6.49 -18.49 44.26
C GLY A 209 7.15 -18.66 42.89
N LEU A 210 7.84 -17.63 42.39
CA LEU A 210 8.67 -17.68 41.18
C LEU A 210 10.15 -17.58 41.59
N SER A 211 11.07 -18.19 40.83
CA SER A 211 12.50 -18.22 41.17
C SER A 211 13.35 -17.73 40.01
N ALA A 212 14.25 -16.77 40.29
CA ALA A 212 15.28 -16.33 39.35
C ALA A 212 16.16 -17.50 38.89
N ASP A 213 16.61 -18.34 39.84
CA ASP A 213 17.39 -19.54 39.54
C ASP A 213 16.58 -20.56 38.74
N GLY A 214 15.26 -20.64 38.98
CA GLY A 214 14.35 -21.49 38.19
C GLY A 214 14.30 -21.06 36.73
N LEU A 215 14.10 -19.76 36.47
CA LEU A 215 14.10 -19.21 35.11
C LEU A 215 15.48 -19.34 34.43
N LYS A 216 16.57 -19.00 35.13
CA LYS A 216 17.94 -19.20 34.62
C LYS A 216 18.21 -20.65 34.28
N THR A 217 17.77 -21.59 35.12
CA THR A 217 17.93 -23.03 34.88
C THR A 217 17.15 -23.47 33.66
N LEU A 218 15.90 -23.03 33.50
CA LEU A 218 15.11 -23.32 32.30
C LEU A 218 15.84 -22.86 31.03
N LEU A 219 16.25 -21.59 30.98
CA LEU A 219 16.92 -21.00 29.80
C LEU A 219 18.26 -21.69 29.51
N SER A 220 19.08 -21.89 30.55
CA SER A 220 20.37 -22.61 30.47
C SER A 220 20.19 -24.03 29.93
N GLN A 221 19.16 -24.75 30.37
CA GLN A 221 18.85 -26.09 29.87
C GLN A 221 18.28 -26.07 28.45
N CYS A 222 17.54 -25.05 28.04
CA CYS A 222 17.12 -24.90 26.65
C CYS A 222 18.35 -24.80 25.73
N PHE A 223 19.33 -23.95 26.05
CA PHE A 223 20.58 -23.87 25.28
C PHE A 223 21.37 -25.19 25.27
N ALA A 224 21.45 -25.87 26.43
CA ALA A 224 22.16 -27.15 26.53
C ALA A 224 21.52 -28.27 25.68
N LYS A 225 20.19 -28.24 25.50
CA LYS A 225 19.42 -29.32 24.87
C LYS A 225 18.94 -29.02 23.45
N ARG A 226 19.07 -27.79 22.95
CA ARG A 226 18.46 -27.36 21.69
C ARG A 226 18.81 -28.25 20.48
N GLU A 227 20.03 -28.76 20.42
CA GLU A 227 20.47 -29.69 19.36
C GLU A 227 19.75 -31.04 19.46
N ALA A 228 19.72 -31.62 20.65
CA ALA A 228 19.03 -32.88 20.92
C ALA A 228 17.50 -32.76 20.71
N ALA A 229 16.95 -31.56 20.93
CA ALA A 229 15.55 -31.24 20.66
C ALA A 229 15.25 -30.89 19.19
N LYS A 230 16.26 -30.95 18.30
CA LYS A 230 16.16 -30.56 16.88
C LYS A 230 15.70 -29.10 16.67
N TRP A 231 16.08 -28.20 17.57
CA TRP A 231 15.76 -26.78 17.51
C TRP A 231 17.00 -25.88 17.75
N PRO A 232 18.07 -26.01 16.94
CA PRO A 232 19.33 -25.26 17.11
C PRO A 232 19.16 -23.73 17.03
N TYR A 233 18.04 -23.28 16.47
CA TYR A 233 17.68 -21.86 16.32
C TYR A 233 17.25 -21.18 17.62
N PHE A 234 17.10 -21.93 18.73
CA PHE A 234 16.73 -21.36 20.02
C PHE A 234 17.59 -20.12 20.38
N THR A 235 16.91 -19.00 20.61
CA THR A 235 17.47 -17.71 21.02
C THR A 235 16.75 -17.17 22.25
N ASN A 236 17.44 -16.34 23.03
CA ASN A 236 16.86 -15.61 24.15
C ASN A 236 17.46 -14.21 24.20
N ALA A 237 16.62 -13.20 23.98
CA ALA A 237 16.98 -11.80 24.16
C ALA A 237 16.71 -11.37 25.60
N TRP A 238 17.71 -10.79 26.27
CA TRP A 238 17.62 -10.39 27.68
C TRP A 238 18.05 -8.94 27.88
N TYR A 239 17.18 -8.11 28.45
CA TYR A 239 17.51 -6.71 28.76
C TYR A 239 18.36 -6.58 30.04
N SER A 240 19.32 -5.64 30.10
CA SER A 240 20.34 -5.68 31.16
C SER A 240 19.91 -5.25 32.57
N LEU A 241 18.67 -4.77 32.75
CA LEU A 241 18.26 -4.09 33.99
C LEU A 241 17.99 -4.99 35.19
N MET A 242 17.99 -6.31 35.06
CA MET A 242 17.81 -7.22 36.20
C MET A 242 19.16 -7.73 36.75
N THR A 243 19.32 -7.70 38.07
CA THR A 243 20.45 -8.31 38.76
C THR A 243 20.37 -9.84 38.71
N SER A 244 21.48 -10.55 38.91
CA SER A 244 21.53 -12.02 38.97
C SER A 244 20.59 -12.63 40.01
N GLY A 245 20.20 -11.86 41.03
CA GLY A 245 19.25 -12.25 42.09
C GLY A 245 17.77 -12.05 41.75
N GLY A 246 17.46 -11.48 40.58
CA GLY A 246 16.07 -11.31 40.13
C GLY A 246 15.42 -9.97 40.52
N THR A 247 16.20 -8.96 40.91
CA THR A 247 15.69 -7.61 41.24
C THR A 247 16.08 -6.59 40.17
N VAL A 248 15.28 -5.55 39.97
CA VAL A 248 15.64 -4.42 39.09
C VAL A 248 16.84 -3.66 39.68
N GLY A 249 17.81 -3.31 38.82
CA GLY A 249 19.03 -2.58 39.21
C GLY A 249 20.34 -3.07 38.55
N GLY A 250 20.26 -3.89 37.50
CA GLY A 250 21.41 -4.53 36.82
C GLY A 250 22.37 -3.58 36.10
N GLY A 251 21.98 -2.34 35.80
CA GLY A 251 22.86 -1.31 35.21
C GLY A 251 23.01 -1.36 33.67
N ASP A 252 23.88 -0.49 33.14
CA ASP A 252 24.04 -0.20 31.70
C ASP A 252 25.08 -1.09 30.98
N ALA A 253 25.63 -2.10 31.66
CA ALA A 253 26.67 -2.97 31.13
C ALA A 253 26.56 -4.40 31.64
N LEU A 254 27.03 -5.37 30.85
CA LEU A 254 27.23 -6.74 31.32
C LEU A 254 28.39 -6.76 32.32
N SER A 255 28.11 -7.19 33.55
CA SER A 255 29.07 -7.18 34.65
C SER A 255 28.77 -8.29 35.67
N SER A 256 29.58 -8.39 36.73
CA SER A 256 29.41 -9.42 37.75
C SER A 256 28.05 -9.36 38.49
N SER A 257 27.33 -8.24 38.46
CA SER A 257 26.03 -8.09 39.12
C SER A 257 24.86 -8.72 38.36
N ASN A 258 25.02 -8.99 37.06
CA ASN A 258 23.94 -9.38 36.15
C ASN A 258 24.36 -10.48 35.13
N GLN A 259 25.61 -10.95 35.19
CA GLN A 259 26.18 -11.93 34.26
C GLN A 259 25.46 -13.28 34.21
N ASP A 260 24.69 -13.63 35.23
CA ASP A 260 23.98 -14.92 35.26
C ASP A 260 22.85 -14.99 34.22
N TRP A 261 22.38 -13.83 33.75
CA TRP A 261 21.44 -13.72 32.63
C TRP A 261 22.11 -13.74 31.26
N PHE A 262 23.45 -13.71 31.23
CA PHE A 262 24.26 -14.03 30.06
C PHE A 262 24.64 -15.50 30.05
N HIS A 263 25.20 -16.01 31.16
CA HIS A 263 25.72 -17.38 31.26
C HIS A 263 25.51 -17.94 32.67
N TRP A 264 24.95 -19.16 32.78
CA TRP A 264 24.63 -19.80 34.06
C TRP A 264 24.87 -21.32 33.99
N ASN A 265 25.52 -21.87 35.01
CA ASN A 265 25.81 -23.30 35.14
C ASN A 265 26.40 -23.94 33.88
N GLY A 266 27.40 -23.27 33.28
CA GLY A 266 28.16 -23.79 32.14
C GLY A 266 27.49 -23.64 30.77
N ASN A 267 26.28 -23.09 30.70
CA ASN A 267 25.57 -22.85 29.44
C ASN A 267 25.11 -21.39 29.33
N PRO A 268 24.90 -20.86 28.12
CA PRO A 268 24.26 -19.56 27.92
C PRO A 268 22.87 -19.53 28.57
N THR A 269 22.47 -18.37 29.09
CA THR A 269 21.07 -18.07 29.43
C THR A 269 20.47 -17.09 28.42
N SER A 270 21.29 -16.29 27.75
CA SER A 270 20.93 -15.49 26.57
C SER A 270 22.04 -15.55 25.53
N ASP A 271 21.67 -15.49 24.25
CA ASP A 271 22.56 -15.25 23.11
C ASP A 271 22.37 -13.85 22.51
N ALA A 272 21.41 -13.09 23.05
CA ALA A 272 21.27 -11.66 22.84
C ALA A 272 21.12 -10.89 24.17
N TYR A 273 22.24 -10.51 24.77
CA TYR A 273 22.25 -9.67 25.96
C TYR A 273 22.21 -8.20 25.55
N PHE A 274 21.05 -7.57 25.74
CA PHE A 274 20.76 -6.21 25.31
C PHE A 274 21.07 -5.22 26.44
N MET A 275 22.12 -4.42 26.27
CA MET A 275 22.51 -3.38 27.23
C MET A 275 21.53 -2.21 27.22
N ASN A 276 21.23 -1.65 28.39
CA ASN A 276 20.51 -0.37 28.49
C ASN A 276 21.30 0.78 27.82
N TYR A 277 20.63 1.88 27.49
CA TYR A 277 21.08 2.86 26.50
C TYR A 277 22.25 3.78 26.91
N ASN A 278 22.70 3.78 28.16
CA ASN A 278 23.70 4.73 28.67
C ASN A 278 25.14 4.20 28.67
N TRP A 279 25.48 3.40 27.66
CA TRP A 279 26.85 2.91 27.50
C TRP A 279 27.75 3.93 26.79
N GLY A 280 29.05 3.74 26.97
CA GLY A 280 30.13 4.43 26.27
C GLY A 280 31.38 3.53 26.32
N ALA A 281 32.55 4.03 25.95
CA ALA A 281 33.77 3.23 25.87
C ALA A 281 34.04 2.35 27.12
N SER A 282 33.81 2.86 28.33
CA SER A 282 33.99 2.09 29.57
C SER A 282 32.98 0.95 29.71
N GLY A 283 31.68 1.21 29.46
CA GLY A 283 30.63 0.19 29.57
C GLY A 283 30.78 -0.93 28.53
N LEU A 284 31.20 -0.57 27.31
CA LEU A 284 31.52 -1.52 26.25
C LEU A 284 32.72 -2.39 26.63
N SER A 285 33.81 -1.79 27.14
CA SER A 285 35.00 -2.52 27.58
C SER A 285 34.68 -3.50 28.72
N THR A 286 33.92 -3.07 29.74
CA THR A 286 33.48 -3.95 30.83
C THR A 286 32.67 -5.13 30.29
N SER A 287 31.69 -4.85 29.42
CA SER A 287 30.83 -5.88 28.85
C SER A 287 31.60 -6.89 28.01
N GLN A 288 32.51 -6.41 27.15
CA GLN A 288 33.38 -7.25 26.33
C GLN A 288 34.28 -8.14 27.19
N SER A 289 34.89 -7.59 28.24
CA SER A 289 35.77 -8.36 29.14
C SER A 289 34.99 -9.42 29.93
N THR A 290 33.80 -9.08 30.42
CA THR A 290 32.93 -10.01 31.15
C THR A 290 32.47 -11.14 30.23
N ALA A 291 32.03 -10.83 29.01
CA ALA A 291 31.61 -11.84 28.04
C ALA A 291 32.74 -12.83 27.71
N LYS A 292 33.96 -12.31 27.48
CA LYS A 292 35.16 -13.12 27.18
C LYS A 292 35.64 -13.97 28.37
N SER A 293 35.18 -13.68 29.60
CA SER A 293 35.55 -14.49 30.77
C SER A 293 34.87 -15.86 30.79
N PHE A 294 33.79 -16.04 30.02
CA PHE A 294 33.07 -17.31 29.90
C PHE A 294 33.56 -18.11 28.69
N ALA A 295 34.03 -19.33 28.92
CA ALA A 295 34.45 -20.23 27.85
C ALA A 295 33.29 -20.51 26.88
N GLY A 296 33.57 -20.48 25.57
CA GLY A 296 32.57 -20.73 24.52
C GLY A 296 31.59 -19.59 24.26
N ARG A 297 31.79 -18.41 24.84
CA ARG A 297 30.98 -17.22 24.58
C ARG A 297 31.68 -16.23 23.64
N SER A 298 30.89 -15.57 22.81
CA SER A 298 31.33 -14.43 22.00
C SER A 298 30.92 -13.12 22.68
N SER A 299 31.79 -12.11 22.64
CA SER A 299 31.38 -10.77 23.07
C SER A 299 30.35 -10.13 22.12
N TYR A 300 30.24 -10.61 20.87
CA TYR A 300 29.18 -10.22 19.95
C TYR A 300 27.79 -10.77 20.32
N ASP A 301 27.67 -11.60 21.35
CA ASP A 301 26.36 -11.94 21.96
C ASP A 301 25.85 -10.83 22.89
N VAL A 302 26.64 -9.78 23.11
CA VAL A 302 26.26 -8.56 23.83
C VAL A 302 25.98 -7.46 22.81
N TYR A 303 24.89 -6.73 23.02
CA TYR A 303 24.38 -5.72 22.10
C TYR A 303 24.31 -4.37 22.81
N GLY A 304 25.01 -3.37 22.26
CA GLY A 304 24.90 -1.99 22.71
C GLY A 304 23.54 -1.43 22.33
N GLY A 305 22.60 -1.45 23.28
CA GLY A 305 21.22 -1.07 23.03
C GLY A 305 21.05 0.41 22.77
N MET A 306 20.23 0.76 21.79
CA MET A 306 19.94 2.13 21.39
C MET A 306 18.44 2.37 21.43
N ASP A 307 18.06 3.47 22.07
CA ASP A 307 16.69 3.96 22.12
C ASP A 307 16.41 4.75 20.84
N PHE A 308 15.79 4.10 19.87
CA PHE A 308 15.45 4.69 18.58
C PHE A 308 14.22 5.61 18.65
N GLN A 309 13.40 5.49 19.69
CA GLN A 309 12.21 6.33 19.92
C GLN A 309 12.60 7.70 20.47
N GLY A 310 13.36 7.68 21.57
CA GLY A 310 13.51 8.80 22.48
C GLY A 310 14.85 9.52 22.40
N ARG A 311 15.80 9.03 21.58
CA ARG A 311 17.14 9.60 21.48
C ARG A 311 17.56 9.87 20.04
N SER A 312 18.35 10.92 19.87
CA SER A 312 18.96 11.33 18.61
C SER A 312 20.47 11.06 18.55
N VAL A 313 21.03 10.39 19.56
CA VAL A 313 22.46 10.13 19.75
C VAL A 313 22.72 8.70 20.23
N ALA A 314 23.82 8.12 19.78
CA ALA A 314 24.42 6.88 20.28
C ALA A 314 25.94 6.94 20.05
N ASP A 315 26.76 6.32 20.91
CA ASP A 315 28.24 6.42 20.82
C ASP A 315 28.84 5.43 19.79
N TRP A 316 28.47 5.62 18.52
CA TRP A 316 28.94 4.81 17.39
C TRP A 316 30.47 4.79 17.26
N ILE A 317 31.15 5.89 17.62
CA ILE A 317 32.62 5.97 17.59
C ILE A 317 33.24 5.01 18.60
N ALA A 318 32.70 4.92 19.81
CA ALA A 318 33.15 3.92 20.79
C ALA A 318 32.80 2.50 20.33
N LEU A 319 31.58 2.29 19.82
CA LEU A 319 31.11 0.99 19.35
C LEU A 319 31.95 0.43 18.19
N LYS A 320 32.43 1.29 17.28
CA LYS A 320 33.33 0.90 16.18
C LYS A 320 34.57 0.16 16.68
N ASN A 321 35.08 0.58 17.83
CA ASN A 321 36.32 0.06 18.43
C ASN A 321 36.09 -1.06 19.46
N ALA A 322 34.85 -1.54 19.62
CA ALA A 322 34.48 -2.62 20.53
C ALA A 322 33.96 -3.85 19.76
N GLU A 323 34.22 -5.04 20.29
CA GLU A 323 33.67 -6.32 19.80
C GLU A 323 32.29 -6.58 20.42
N ILE A 324 31.38 -5.63 20.20
CA ILE A 324 30.00 -5.60 20.72
C ILE A 324 29.05 -5.35 19.53
N SER A 325 27.90 -6.01 19.57
CA SER A 325 26.87 -5.97 18.52
C SER A 325 25.93 -4.77 18.65
N VAL A 326 25.10 -4.53 17.62
CA VAL A 326 24.19 -3.38 17.54
C VAL A 326 22.79 -3.78 18.03
N GLY A 327 22.29 -3.14 19.09
CA GLY A 327 20.92 -3.37 19.56
C GLY A 327 20.03 -2.17 19.29
N ILE A 328 18.92 -2.37 18.59
CA ILE A 328 17.93 -1.31 18.34
C ILE A 328 16.64 -1.65 19.08
N TRP A 329 16.22 -0.75 19.96
CA TRP A 329 14.87 -0.72 20.50
C TRP A 329 14.10 0.44 19.89
N GLY A 330 12.88 0.18 19.42
CA GLY A 330 12.15 1.11 18.56
C GLY A 330 11.08 1.92 19.27
N ALA A 331 10.12 1.23 19.87
CA ALA A 331 8.90 1.77 20.47
C ALA A 331 8.02 0.61 20.96
N HIS A 332 6.93 0.90 21.68
CA HIS A 332 6.00 -0.13 22.17
C HIS A 332 4.92 -0.56 21.16
N ASN A 333 4.42 0.36 20.33
CA ASN A 333 3.22 0.13 19.51
C ASN A 333 3.54 -0.20 18.03
N MET A 334 4.34 0.64 17.39
CA MET A 334 4.81 0.50 16.02
C MET A 334 6.26 0.98 15.95
N ASN A 335 7.10 0.41 15.10
CA ASN A 335 8.50 0.85 15.05
C ASN A 335 8.65 2.22 14.37
N MET A 336 9.76 2.91 14.66
CA MET A 336 9.98 4.29 14.22
C MET A 336 10.06 4.49 12.70
N ILE A 337 10.49 3.47 11.94
CA ILE A 337 10.51 3.57 10.48
C ILE A 337 9.08 3.53 9.94
N PHE A 338 8.25 2.65 10.49
CA PHE A 338 6.83 2.59 10.16
C PHE A 338 6.07 3.83 10.65
N GLU A 339 6.37 4.33 11.84
CA GLU A 339 5.77 5.58 12.37
C GLU A 339 6.10 6.79 11.48
N GLY A 340 7.35 6.94 11.07
CA GLY A 340 7.83 8.05 10.24
C GLY A 340 7.33 8.04 8.78
N ARG A 341 6.66 6.98 8.32
CA ARG A 341 6.29 6.81 6.91
C ARG A 341 5.35 7.88 6.36
N GLY A 342 4.67 8.64 7.22
CA GLY A 342 3.84 9.78 6.82
C GLY A 342 4.63 11.05 6.42
N GLU A 343 5.96 11.05 6.55
CA GLU A 343 6.81 12.24 6.38
C GLU A 343 6.62 12.97 5.03
N LEU A 344 6.38 12.23 3.95
CA LEU A 344 6.21 12.80 2.61
C LEU A 344 4.75 12.89 2.15
N GLY A 345 3.79 12.57 3.03
CA GLY A 345 2.36 12.62 2.75
C GLY A 345 1.58 11.45 3.36
N SER A 346 0.27 11.62 3.48
CA SER A 346 -0.60 10.71 4.23
C SER A 346 -1.27 9.60 3.40
N SER A 347 -1.19 9.66 2.06
CA SER A 347 -1.74 8.62 1.18
C SER A 347 -1.06 7.25 1.41
N PRO A 348 -1.77 6.12 1.32
CA PRO A 348 -1.19 4.79 1.50
C PRO A 348 0.03 4.52 0.60
N LEU A 349 -0.02 4.89 -0.68
CA LEU A 349 1.11 4.71 -1.61
C LEU A 349 2.32 5.57 -1.23
N THR A 350 2.09 6.83 -0.86
CA THR A 350 3.17 7.72 -0.40
C THR A 350 3.80 7.19 0.88
N LYS A 351 2.99 6.72 1.83
CA LYS A 351 3.44 6.08 3.07
C LYS A 351 4.34 4.87 2.79
N GLN A 352 3.89 3.96 1.92
CA GLN A 352 4.64 2.75 1.58
C GLN A 352 5.97 3.07 0.87
N LYS A 353 5.99 4.06 -0.05
CA LYS A 353 7.24 4.54 -0.68
C LYS A 353 8.19 5.18 0.35
N THR A 354 7.66 6.00 1.25
CA THR A 354 8.44 6.67 2.30
C THR A 354 9.03 5.67 3.29
N TYR A 355 8.27 4.63 3.67
CA TYR A 355 8.78 3.54 4.51
C TYR A 355 10.01 2.86 3.90
N GLN A 356 10.01 2.59 2.59
CA GLN A 356 11.18 2.03 1.90
C GLN A 356 12.37 3.01 1.93
N LEU A 357 12.14 4.31 1.72
CA LEU A 357 13.20 5.33 1.77
C LEU A 357 13.79 5.48 3.18
N ILE A 358 12.97 5.47 4.24
CA ILE A 358 13.49 5.53 5.61
C ILE A 358 14.29 4.25 5.90
N SER A 359 13.79 3.08 5.49
CA SER A 359 14.50 1.80 5.65
C SER A 359 15.87 1.82 4.97
N GLU A 360 15.95 2.31 3.73
CA GLU A 360 17.22 2.46 3.01
C GLU A 360 18.15 3.48 3.69
N ASN A 361 17.63 4.61 4.17
CA ASN A 361 18.42 5.60 4.89
C ASN A 361 19.03 5.02 6.18
N VAL A 362 18.25 4.27 6.96
CA VAL A 362 18.66 3.67 8.24
C VAL A 362 19.68 2.55 8.03
N PHE A 363 19.42 1.63 7.10
CA PHE A 363 20.26 0.45 6.94
C PHE A 363 21.45 0.70 6.01
N THR A 364 21.24 1.36 4.87
CA THR A 364 22.30 1.63 3.90
C THR A 364 23.06 2.90 4.23
N GLY A 365 22.37 3.94 4.70
CA GLY A 365 22.92 5.27 4.96
C GLY A 365 22.22 6.33 4.11
N SER A 366 22.35 7.61 4.49
CA SER A 366 21.60 8.72 3.88
C SER A 366 21.96 9.05 2.42
N THR A 367 22.95 8.35 1.86
CA THR A 367 23.31 8.41 0.43
C THR A 367 22.64 7.33 -0.41
N TYR A 368 21.89 6.41 0.22
CA TYR A 368 21.16 5.31 -0.45
C TYR A 368 22.04 4.34 -1.26
N ASN A 369 23.36 4.45 -1.13
CA ASN A 369 24.34 3.60 -1.79
C ASN A 369 25.47 3.28 -0.80
N PRO A 370 25.72 1.99 -0.47
CA PRO A 370 26.67 1.61 0.57
C PRO A 370 28.13 1.94 0.22
N VAL A 371 28.45 2.21 -1.05
CA VAL A 371 29.80 2.63 -1.50
C VAL A 371 30.13 4.05 -1.06
N ASN A 372 29.13 4.92 -0.99
CA ASN A 372 29.35 6.31 -0.57
C ASN A 372 29.82 6.35 0.89
N ASP A 373 30.95 7.00 1.15
CA ASP A 373 31.57 7.01 2.48
C ASP A 373 31.11 8.18 3.35
N LEU A 374 29.94 8.03 3.97
CA LEU A 374 29.51 8.91 5.04
C LEU A 374 30.30 8.63 6.33
N LYS A 375 30.82 9.70 6.94
CA LYS A 375 31.58 9.62 8.19
C LYS A 375 30.72 9.07 9.33
N ILE A 376 31.27 8.13 10.10
CA ILE A 376 30.66 7.65 11.35
C ILE A 376 30.61 8.79 12.37
N GLN A 377 29.42 9.03 12.92
CA GLN A 377 29.10 10.11 13.85
C GLN A 377 28.22 9.58 14.97
N ASN A 378 28.27 10.22 16.16
CA ASN A 378 27.49 9.83 17.33
C ASN A 378 26.03 10.33 17.26
N ILE A 379 25.33 9.95 16.18
CA ILE A 379 23.96 10.38 15.86
C ILE A 379 23.07 9.16 15.60
N LEU A 380 21.77 9.31 15.80
CA LEU A 380 20.75 8.30 15.52
C LEU A 380 19.61 8.97 14.73
N ARG A 381 19.19 8.39 13.60
CA ARG A 381 18.25 8.99 12.64
C ARG A 381 17.34 7.93 12.01
N HIS A 382 16.09 8.30 11.72
CA HIS A 382 15.09 7.50 11.01
C HIS A 382 14.14 8.39 10.18
N SER A 383 14.70 9.22 9.29
CA SER A 383 13.92 10.18 8.49
C SER A 383 14.43 10.21 7.05
N THR A 384 13.55 10.51 6.09
CA THR A 384 13.98 10.71 4.69
C THR A 384 14.74 12.03 4.51
N THR A 385 14.53 13.00 5.41
CA THR A 385 15.27 14.27 5.42
C THR A 385 16.68 14.18 6.00
N ALA A 386 17.04 13.08 6.66
CA ALA A 386 18.39 12.89 7.20
C ALA A 386 19.38 12.70 6.04
N THR A 387 20.45 13.49 6.02
CA THR A 387 21.47 13.50 4.95
C THR A 387 22.86 13.04 5.42
N ASP A 388 23.03 12.80 6.73
CA ASP A 388 24.33 12.63 7.38
C ASP A 388 24.47 11.31 8.16
N PHE A 389 23.45 10.42 8.13
CA PHE A 389 23.50 9.15 8.82
C PHE A 389 24.28 8.10 8.02
N HIS A 390 25.27 7.50 8.67
CA HIS A 390 26.22 6.58 8.03
C HIS A 390 25.63 5.21 7.69
N GLY A 391 24.47 4.85 8.27
CA GLY A 391 23.77 3.59 8.03
C GLY A 391 24.36 2.40 8.79
N PHE A 392 23.52 1.41 9.11
CA PHE A 392 23.96 0.18 9.79
C PHE A 392 24.91 -0.68 8.95
N SER A 393 24.89 -0.54 7.63
CA SER A 393 25.79 -1.22 6.70
C SER A 393 27.28 -0.94 6.97
N LYS A 394 27.63 0.15 7.68
CA LYS A 394 28.99 0.45 8.14
C LYS A 394 29.46 -0.37 9.34
N PHE A 395 28.55 -1.10 9.99
CA PHE A 395 28.84 -1.92 11.15
C PHE A 395 28.48 -3.39 10.93
N ILE A 396 27.50 -3.67 10.07
CA ILE A 396 26.95 -5.00 9.85
C ILE A 396 27.14 -5.39 8.39
N THR A 397 27.84 -6.51 8.18
CA THR A 397 27.96 -7.10 6.84
C THR A 397 26.60 -7.64 6.39
N ALA A 398 26.18 -7.36 5.16
CA ALA A 398 24.99 -7.99 4.61
C ALA A 398 25.19 -9.51 4.48
N ARG A 399 24.22 -10.31 4.94
CA ARG A 399 24.23 -11.79 4.89
C ARG A 399 23.24 -12.31 3.86
N SER A 400 23.35 -13.59 3.53
CA SER A 400 22.44 -14.22 2.57
C SER A 400 22.17 -15.68 2.95
N VAL A 401 21.01 -16.17 2.52
CA VAL A 401 20.57 -17.58 2.58
C VAL A 401 20.53 -18.22 1.19
N LEU A 402 20.88 -17.46 0.15
CA LEU A 402 20.76 -17.87 -1.25
C LEU A 402 21.91 -18.80 -1.63
N ALA A 403 21.91 -20.01 -1.08
CA ALA A 403 22.96 -21.01 -1.23
C ALA A 403 22.33 -22.38 -1.48
N SER A 404 22.87 -23.14 -2.42
CA SER A 404 22.52 -24.56 -2.59
C SER A 404 23.49 -25.25 -3.54
N ASP A 405 23.87 -26.48 -3.19
CA ASP A 405 24.58 -27.39 -4.11
C ASP A 405 23.64 -28.09 -5.09
N ASP A 406 22.35 -28.16 -4.75
CA ASP A 406 21.32 -28.79 -5.55
C ASP A 406 20.18 -27.82 -5.89
N LEU A 407 20.45 -27.00 -6.90
CA LEU A 407 19.48 -26.07 -7.49
C LEU A 407 18.19 -26.74 -8.03
N ALA A 408 18.15 -28.07 -8.18
CA ALA A 408 16.91 -28.78 -8.52
C ALA A 408 15.98 -28.93 -7.30
N ALA A 409 16.56 -29.10 -6.10
CA ALA A 409 15.82 -29.19 -4.85
C ALA A 409 15.49 -27.80 -4.28
N GLU A 410 16.40 -26.83 -4.46
CA GLU A 410 16.25 -25.47 -3.92
C GLU A 410 16.55 -24.42 -4.99
N PRO A 411 15.60 -24.16 -5.91
CA PRO A 411 15.74 -23.11 -6.91
C PRO A 411 15.72 -21.73 -6.25
N PHE A 412 16.30 -20.75 -6.95
CA PHE A 412 16.17 -19.34 -6.57
C PHE A 412 15.10 -18.67 -7.43
N VAL A 413 14.10 -18.05 -6.80
CA VAL A 413 13.06 -17.27 -7.49
C VAL A 413 12.75 -16.03 -6.67
N THR A 414 12.63 -14.88 -7.34
CA THR A 414 12.08 -13.65 -6.79
C THR A 414 11.27 -12.92 -7.84
N TYR A 415 10.08 -12.46 -7.48
CA TYR A 415 9.27 -11.54 -8.27
C TYR A 415 9.32 -10.11 -7.72
N PHE A 416 10.14 -9.87 -6.69
CA PHE A 416 10.22 -8.62 -5.95
C PHE A 416 8.89 -8.23 -5.28
N ASN A 417 8.11 -9.23 -4.89
CA ASN A 417 6.89 -9.04 -4.11
C ASN A 417 7.25 -8.65 -2.67
N LEU A 418 6.73 -7.51 -2.20
CA LEU A 418 6.96 -6.99 -0.84
C LEU A 418 6.06 -7.63 0.23
N GLY A 419 5.05 -8.41 -0.19
CA GLY A 419 4.05 -8.98 0.71
C GLY A 419 2.81 -8.10 0.91
N ASN A 420 2.61 -7.10 0.05
CA ASN A 420 1.39 -6.29 -0.03
C ASN A 420 1.10 -5.83 -1.47
N GLY A 421 -0.10 -5.29 -1.69
CA GLY A 421 -0.46 -4.62 -2.93
C GLY A 421 -1.87 -4.02 -2.90
N THR A 422 -2.19 -3.19 -3.88
CA THR A 422 -3.55 -2.70 -4.17
C THR A 422 -4.28 -3.57 -5.20
N PHE A 423 -3.58 -4.55 -5.73
CA PHE A 423 -4.04 -5.59 -6.65
C PHE A 423 -3.18 -6.84 -6.46
N PHE A 424 -3.67 -7.97 -6.97
CA PHE A 424 -2.90 -9.20 -7.08
C PHE A 424 -2.79 -9.60 -8.56
N ASN A 425 -1.57 -9.60 -9.08
CA ASN A 425 -1.26 -10.06 -10.43
C ASN A 425 -0.77 -11.51 -10.43
N VAL A 426 -1.11 -12.23 -11.49
CA VAL A 426 -0.55 -13.54 -11.84
C VAL A 426 -0.16 -13.48 -13.30
N LYS A 427 1.12 -13.73 -13.61
CA LYS A 427 1.66 -13.63 -14.97
C LYS A 427 1.43 -12.25 -15.62
N GLY A 428 1.51 -11.19 -14.83
CA GLY A 428 1.32 -9.81 -15.29
C GLY A 428 -0.13 -9.37 -15.44
N GLU A 429 -1.10 -10.23 -15.12
CA GLU A 429 -2.52 -9.93 -15.23
C GLU A 429 -3.17 -9.85 -13.85
N THR A 430 -3.99 -8.83 -13.61
CA THR A 430 -4.71 -8.67 -12.34
C THR A 430 -5.84 -9.67 -12.21
N THR A 431 -5.71 -10.61 -11.27
CA THR A 431 -6.75 -11.60 -10.93
C THR A 431 -7.65 -11.14 -9.79
N PHE A 432 -7.15 -10.22 -8.96
CA PHE A 432 -7.90 -9.68 -7.82
C PHE A 432 -7.57 -8.20 -7.62
N LYS A 433 -8.60 -7.35 -7.51
CA LYS A 433 -8.49 -5.88 -7.53
C LYS A 433 -8.66 -5.23 -6.16
N ASN A 434 -8.28 -5.94 -5.09
CA ASN A 434 -8.37 -5.42 -3.74
C ASN A 434 -6.99 -5.25 -3.13
N GLU A 435 -6.93 -4.39 -2.11
CA GLU A 435 -5.79 -4.32 -1.22
C GLU A 435 -5.56 -5.65 -0.51
N TRP A 436 -4.30 -6.01 -0.29
CA TRP A 436 -3.94 -7.22 0.44
C TRP A 436 -2.58 -7.06 1.13
N TYR A 437 -2.40 -7.78 2.22
CA TYR A 437 -1.16 -7.92 2.97
C TYR A 437 -1.01 -9.36 3.48
N ASN A 438 0.14 -9.95 3.18
CA ASN A 438 0.61 -11.18 3.80
C ASN A 438 2.14 -11.20 3.72
N ILE A 439 2.80 -10.84 4.81
CA ILE A 439 4.28 -10.75 4.84
C ILE A 439 4.96 -12.09 4.55
N GLY A 440 4.29 -13.23 4.79
CA GLY A 440 4.80 -14.55 4.42
C GLY A 440 4.99 -14.73 2.91
N MET A 441 4.25 -13.96 2.09
CA MET A 441 4.38 -13.94 0.63
C MET A 441 5.49 -13.02 0.12
N GLN A 442 6.24 -12.34 0.98
CA GLN A 442 7.36 -11.52 0.55
C GLN A 442 8.48 -12.39 -0.05
N ASP A 443 9.04 -11.96 -1.17
CA ASP A 443 10.09 -12.66 -1.89
C ASP A 443 11.48 -12.51 -1.25
N TYR A 444 12.47 -13.21 -1.82
CA TYR A 444 13.86 -12.83 -1.59
C TYR A 444 14.14 -11.46 -2.20
N LEU A 445 14.41 -10.48 -1.34
CA LEU A 445 14.72 -9.12 -1.75
C LEU A 445 16.24 -8.91 -1.89
N PRO A 446 16.70 -7.89 -2.63
CA PRO A 446 18.11 -7.62 -2.85
C PRO A 446 18.93 -7.54 -1.55
N THR A 447 20.08 -8.21 -1.54
CA THR A 447 21.04 -8.17 -0.43
C THR A 447 21.55 -6.76 -0.16
N TRP A 448 21.78 -5.98 -1.22
CA TRP A 448 22.26 -4.59 -1.16
C TRP A 448 21.27 -3.63 -1.82
N ARG A 449 21.00 -2.49 -1.15
CA ARG A 449 20.03 -1.48 -1.60
C ARG A 449 20.58 -0.06 -1.41
N TRP A 450 21.14 0.60 -2.41
CA TRP A 450 21.43 0.08 -3.76
C TRP A 450 22.90 0.27 -4.13
N TRP A 451 23.58 -0.84 -4.45
CA TRP A 451 24.99 -0.82 -4.82
C TRP A 451 25.14 -0.56 -6.32
N PHE A 452 25.07 0.73 -6.67
CA PHE A 452 25.33 1.25 -8.01
C PHE A 452 26.77 1.71 -8.18
N THR A 453 27.44 1.27 -9.24
CA THR A 453 28.78 1.72 -9.63
C THR A 453 28.98 1.65 -11.14
N ALA A 454 29.83 2.52 -11.70
CA ALA A 454 30.25 2.48 -13.10
C ALA A 454 31.15 1.27 -13.42
N ASN A 455 31.85 0.76 -12.40
CA ASN A 455 32.75 -0.39 -12.48
C ASN A 455 32.14 -1.62 -11.79
N PHE A 456 32.38 -2.81 -12.34
CA PHE A 456 31.96 -4.07 -11.73
C PHE A 456 32.64 -4.25 -10.36
N MET A 457 31.85 -4.57 -9.34
CA MET A 457 32.31 -4.65 -7.94
C MET A 457 33.04 -3.39 -7.45
N GLY A 458 32.64 -2.21 -7.97
CA GLY A 458 33.21 -0.93 -7.55
C GLY A 458 33.01 -0.67 -6.05
N ARG A 459 34.03 -0.09 -5.43
CA ARG A 459 34.10 0.14 -3.97
C ARG A 459 34.60 1.53 -3.62
N ASP A 460 35.06 2.29 -4.61
CA ASP A 460 35.50 3.66 -4.40
C ASP A 460 34.33 4.61 -4.65
N VAL A 461 34.25 5.69 -3.88
CA VAL A 461 33.22 6.73 -4.09
C VAL A 461 33.27 7.31 -5.51
N THR A 462 34.45 7.30 -6.15
CA THR A 462 34.63 7.73 -7.54
C THR A 462 34.03 6.75 -8.56
N ASP A 463 33.71 5.52 -8.15
CA ASP A 463 32.97 4.57 -8.98
C ASP A 463 31.47 4.90 -9.02
N VAL A 464 30.95 5.72 -8.09
CA VAL A 464 29.53 6.07 -8.02
C VAL A 464 29.24 7.27 -8.92
N PRO A 465 28.40 7.13 -9.97
CA PRO A 465 28.09 8.24 -10.86
C PRO A 465 27.33 9.36 -10.15
N SER A 466 27.69 10.62 -10.43
CA SER A 466 26.99 11.80 -9.88
C SER A 466 25.60 12.00 -10.46
N LYS A 467 25.36 11.45 -11.67
CA LYS A 467 24.06 11.29 -12.31
C LYS A 467 24.03 9.87 -12.85
N GLY A 468 23.08 9.08 -12.39
CA GLY A 468 23.00 7.66 -12.73
C GLY A 468 21.61 7.10 -12.54
N LEU A 469 21.53 5.79 -12.43
CA LEU A 469 20.28 5.08 -12.24
C LEU A 469 19.79 5.15 -10.79
N LYS A 470 18.48 5.09 -10.63
CA LYS A 470 17.80 4.88 -9.34
C LYS A 470 17.04 3.57 -9.41
N ALA A 471 17.12 2.79 -8.33
CA ALA A 471 16.25 1.63 -8.12
C ALA A 471 15.26 1.93 -6.98
N GLU A 472 14.04 1.41 -7.12
CA GLU A 472 13.01 1.45 -6.08
C GLU A 472 12.03 0.30 -6.27
N PHE A 473 11.40 -0.16 -5.19
CA PHE A 473 10.20 -0.98 -5.32
C PHE A 473 9.04 -0.13 -5.81
N THR A 474 8.18 -0.70 -6.65
CA THR A 474 6.98 -0.04 -7.15
C THR A 474 5.77 -0.96 -7.09
N TRP A 475 4.60 -0.34 -6.96
CA TRP A 475 3.28 -0.95 -7.08
C TRP A 475 2.56 -0.48 -8.34
N ASP A 476 3.30 0.09 -9.32
CA ASP A 476 2.73 0.52 -10.60
C ASP A 476 2.26 -0.68 -11.46
N ASP A 477 2.92 -1.84 -11.33
CA ASP A 477 2.65 -3.10 -12.02
C ASP A 477 3.38 -4.25 -11.26
N ALA A 478 3.07 -5.50 -11.55
CA ALA A 478 3.80 -6.67 -11.05
C ALA A 478 3.61 -7.89 -11.97
N TRP A 479 4.63 -8.74 -12.08
CA TRP A 479 4.47 -10.04 -12.73
C TRP A 479 3.67 -11.01 -11.84
N PHE A 480 3.93 -10.99 -10.54
CA PHE A 480 3.21 -11.78 -9.55
C PHE A 480 3.05 -10.97 -8.26
N GLY A 481 1.89 -11.05 -7.62
CA GLY A 481 1.59 -10.29 -6.40
C GLY A 481 1.30 -8.82 -6.70
N GLY A 482 1.84 -7.91 -5.89
CA GLY A 482 1.44 -6.50 -5.88
C GLY A 482 2.56 -5.51 -6.19
N SER A 483 3.82 -5.98 -6.23
CA SER A 483 4.98 -5.11 -6.43
C SER A 483 6.04 -5.74 -7.31
N CYS A 484 6.88 -4.90 -7.91
CA CYS A 484 8.09 -5.31 -8.62
C CYS A 484 9.22 -4.29 -8.41
N LEU A 485 10.38 -4.52 -9.02
CA LEU A 485 11.52 -3.60 -8.98
C LEU A 485 11.48 -2.62 -10.16
N SER A 486 11.61 -1.33 -9.92
CA SER A 486 11.76 -0.29 -10.94
C SER A 486 13.20 0.23 -10.98
N ILE A 487 13.77 0.35 -12.18
CA ILE A 487 15.05 1.02 -12.43
C ILE A 487 14.82 2.14 -13.44
N ALA A 488 15.25 3.35 -13.11
CA ALA A 488 15.06 4.52 -13.97
C ALA A 488 16.28 5.45 -13.99
N GLY A 489 16.47 6.15 -15.10
CA GLY A 489 17.49 7.19 -15.25
C GLY A 489 18.42 6.97 -16.44
N GLN A 490 19.38 7.90 -16.58
CA GLN A 490 20.33 7.95 -17.68
C GLN A 490 21.70 7.44 -17.24
N THR A 491 22.33 6.59 -18.04
CA THR A 491 23.71 6.16 -17.85
C THR A 491 24.36 5.70 -19.16
N ASP A 492 25.67 5.94 -19.29
CA ASP A 492 26.47 5.28 -20.34
C ASP A 492 26.74 3.82 -19.96
N ARG A 493 27.05 3.58 -18.68
CA ARG A 493 27.25 2.26 -18.08
C ARG A 493 27.15 2.32 -16.56
N GLU A 494 26.31 1.48 -15.98
CA GLU A 494 26.25 1.23 -14.53
C GLU A 494 25.94 -0.24 -14.21
N TYR A 495 26.45 -0.70 -13.08
CA TYR A 495 26.19 -2.00 -12.48
C TYR A 495 25.32 -1.84 -11.25
N LEU A 496 24.28 -2.66 -11.15
CA LEU A 496 23.43 -2.82 -9.98
C LEU A 496 23.69 -4.20 -9.38
N HIS A 497 24.44 -4.25 -8.27
CA HIS A 497 24.69 -5.50 -7.54
C HIS A 497 23.49 -5.80 -6.65
N LEU A 498 22.86 -6.98 -6.82
CA LEU A 498 21.59 -7.29 -6.16
C LEU A 498 21.75 -8.37 -5.09
N PHE A 499 22.28 -9.55 -5.46
CA PHE A 499 22.24 -10.73 -4.60
C PHE A 499 23.64 -11.28 -4.32
N LYS A 500 23.90 -11.54 -3.04
CA LYS A 500 24.98 -12.42 -2.59
C LYS A 500 24.47 -13.86 -2.63
N THR A 501 25.18 -14.75 -3.32
CA THR A 501 24.73 -16.12 -3.55
C THR A 501 25.86 -17.13 -3.31
N GLN A 502 25.51 -18.41 -3.20
CA GLN A 502 26.44 -19.54 -3.16
C GLN A 502 25.80 -20.77 -3.82
N TYR A 503 25.43 -20.63 -5.10
CA TYR A 503 24.81 -21.72 -5.88
C TYR A 503 25.84 -22.44 -6.74
N SER A 504 25.99 -23.75 -6.55
CA SER A 504 26.88 -24.58 -7.38
C SER A 504 26.26 -24.81 -8.77
N LEU A 505 26.81 -24.17 -9.80
CA LEU A 505 26.23 -24.15 -11.15
C LEU A 505 26.77 -25.26 -12.05
N LYS A 506 25.90 -25.73 -12.96
CA LYS A 506 26.19 -26.76 -13.97
C LYS A 506 25.69 -26.31 -15.34
N SER A 507 26.32 -26.82 -16.39
CA SER A 507 25.87 -26.58 -17.76
C SER A 507 24.41 -27.00 -17.92
N GLY A 508 23.59 -26.11 -18.47
CA GLY A 508 22.15 -26.31 -18.63
C GLY A 508 21.28 -25.63 -17.57
N ASP A 509 21.84 -25.23 -16.41
CA ASP A 509 21.14 -24.38 -15.44
C ASP A 509 20.68 -23.09 -16.14
N VAL A 510 19.54 -22.56 -15.72
CA VAL A 510 18.80 -21.53 -16.43
C VAL A 510 18.56 -20.33 -15.53
N LEU A 511 19.09 -19.18 -15.94
CA LEU A 511 18.78 -17.86 -15.39
C LEU A 511 17.71 -17.19 -16.23
N THR A 512 16.59 -16.78 -15.62
CA THR A 512 15.52 -16.03 -16.28
C THR A 512 15.45 -14.63 -15.68
N ILE A 513 15.38 -13.63 -16.56
CA ILE A 513 15.05 -12.25 -16.20
C ILE A 513 13.76 -11.89 -16.92
N ARG A 514 12.75 -11.45 -16.18
CA ARG A 514 11.51 -10.92 -16.76
C ARG A 514 11.41 -9.44 -16.52
N TYR A 515 11.20 -8.69 -17.59
CA TYR A 515 11.20 -7.24 -17.54
C TYR A 515 10.12 -6.62 -18.43
N LYS A 516 9.75 -5.38 -18.13
CA LYS A 516 8.83 -4.55 -18.90
C LYS A 516 9.37 -3.14 -18.96
N VAL A 517 9.74 -2.68 -20.16
CA VAL A 517 10.20 -1.30 -20.35
C VAL A 517 8.98 -0.39 -20.40
N VAL A 518 8.94 0.60 -19.51
CA VAL A 518 7.83 1.55 -19.38
C VAL A 518 8.04 2.73 -20.33
N SER A 519 9.27 3.25 -20.39
CA SER A 519 9.63 4.41 -21.20
C SER A 519 11.12 4.40 -21.55
N GLY A 520 11.50 5.19 -22.55
CA GLY A 520 12.87 5.34 -23.02
C GLY A 520 13.47 4.10 -23.70
N THR A 521 14.79 4.11 -23.85
CA THR A 521 15.56 3.02 -24.44
C THR A 521 16.86 2.78 -23.68
N GLY A 522 17.38 1.56 -23.72
CA GLY A 522 18.65 1.18 -23.07
C GLY A 522 19.09 -0.22 -23.42
N SER A 523 20.24 -0.66 -22.91
CA SER A 523 20.70 -2.05 -23.01
C SER A 523 20.89 -2.64 -21.62
N VAL A 524 20.52 -3.91 -21.45
CA VAL A 524 20.56 -4.62 -20.17
C VAL A 524 21.30 -5.95 -20.35
N ALA A 525 22.17 -6.28 -19.39
CA ALA A 525 22.83 -7.57 -19.28
C ALA A 525 22.78 -8.05 -17.83
N VAL A 526 22.82 -9.37 -17.62
CA VAL A 526 23.15 -9.92 -16.29
C VAL A 526 24.65 -9.79 -16.10
N ALA A 527 25.07 -9.46 -14.88
CA ALA A 527 26.48 -9.37 -14.48
C ALA A 527 26.69 -10.17 -13.20
N CYS A 528 27.57 -11.16 -13.25
CA CYS A 528 27.77 -12.15 -12.20
C CYS A 528 29.25 -12.33 -11.88
N SER A 529 29.55 -12.99 -10.76
CA SER A 529 30.89 -13.51 -10.48
C SER A 529 30.85 -14.87 -9.79
N ALA A 530 31.98 -15.57 -9.79
CA ALA A 530 32.16 -16.86 -9.13
C ALA A 530 32.90 -16.71 -7.81
N GLU A 531 32.69 -17.65 -6.88
CA GLU A 531 33.39 -17.71 -5.61
C GLU A 531 34.91 -17.85 -5.83
N GLY A 532 35.70 -17.01 -5.14
CA GLY A 532 37.15 -16.90 -5.32
C GLY A 532 37.58 -16.13 -6.58
N LYS A 533 36.63 -15.62 -7.37
CA LYS A 533 36.84 -14.79 -8.56
C LYS A 533 35.89 -13.59 -8.58
N GLU A 534 35.54 -13.06 -7.40
CA GLU A 534 34.48 -12.06 -7.23
C GLU A 534 34.71 -10.80 -8.05
N GLY A 535 35.97 -10.40 -8.26
CA GLY A 535 36.34 -9.24 -9.09
C GLY A 535 36.35 -9.47 -10.61
N THR A 536 36.00 -10.67 -11.08
CA THR A 536 35.94 -10.98 -12.53
C THR A 536 34.48 -11.05 -12.99
N GLU A 537 34.09 -10.11 -13.86
CA GLU A 537 32.74 -10.10 -14.44
C GLU A 537 32.52 -11.29 -15.39
N VAL A 538 31.41 -11.99 -15.18
CA VAL A 538 30.80 -12.89 -16.16
C VAL A 538 29.42 -12.36 -16.50
N SER A 539 29.21 -11.98 -17.76
CA SER A 539 27.95 -11.38 -18.21
C SER A 539 27.34 -12.07 -19.42
N ALA A 540 26.04 -11.86 -19.57
CA ALA A 540 25.24 -12.30 -20.71
C ALA A 540 24.14 -11.28 -21.01
N THR A 541 23.88 -11.04 -22.29
CA THR A 541 22.91 -10.02 -22.73
C THR A 541 21.48 -10.41 -22.36
N VAL A 542 20.77 -9.48 -21.71
CA VAL A 542 19.31 -9.57 -21.53
C VAL A 542 18.62 -9.00 -22.76
N GLY A 543 18.99 -7.79 -23.16
CA GLY A 543 18.52 -7.13 -24.38
C GLY A 543 19.38 -5.93 -24.76
N ASN A 544 19.46 -5.61 -26.05
CA ASN A 544 20.17 -4.45 -26.58
C ASN A 544 19.17 -3.46 -27.19
N ASN A 545 19.28 -2.18 -26.85
CA ASN A 545 18.35 -1.13 -27.28
C ASN A 545 16.87 -1.52 -27.08
N ILE A 546 16.56 -2.08 -25.91
CA ILE A 546 15.19 -2.41 -25.52
C ILE A 546 14.37 -1.11 -25.47
N THR A 547 13.10 -1.20 -25.85
CA THR A 547 12.15 -0.07 -25.94
C THR A 547 10.87 -0.44 -25.20
N SER A 548 10.00 0.55 -24.98
CA SER A 548 8.73 0.37 -24.27
C SER A 548 7.90 -0.79 -24.82
N SER A 549 7.29 -1.56 -23.91
CA SER A 549 6.43 -2.71 -24.20
C SER A 549 5.28 -2.78 -23.19
N LYS A 550 4.10 -3.21 -23.64
CA LYS A 550 2.98 -3.50 -22.73
C LYS A 550 3.14 -4.85 -22.02
N GLU A 551 3.81 -5.78 -22.68
CA GLU A 551 3.98 -7.14 -22.21
C GLU A 551 5.27 -7.32 -21.40
N TRP A 552 5.20 -8.26 -20.46
CA TRP A 552 6.36 -8.74 -19.74
C TRP A 552 7.20 -9.66 -20.63
N VAL A 553 8.41 -9.21 -20.96
CA VAL A 553 9.35 -9.98 -21.77
C VAL A 553 10.17 -10.90 -20.87
N ALA A 554 10.19 -12.19 -21.18
CA ALA A 554 11.07 -13.16 -20.54
C ALA A 554 12.36 -13.33 -21.34
N LYS A 555 13.51 -13.21 -20.68
CA LYS A 555 14.79 -13.60 -21.24
C LYS A 555 15.41 -14.74 -20.43
N THR A 556 15.67 -15.83 -21.13
CA THR A 556 16.29 -17.03 -20.57
C THR A 556 17.74 -17.16 -21.04
N ILE A 557 18.66 -17.37 -20.10
CA ILE A 557 20.10 -17.48 -20.31
C ILE A 557 20.57 -18.80 -19.69
N LYS A 558 21.20 -19.66 -20.49
CA LYS A 558 21.75 -20.93 -20.00
C LYS A 558 23.15 -20.75 -19.46
N VAL A 559 23.49 -21.47 -18.40
CA VAL A 559 24.85 -21.68 -17.94
C VAL A 559 25.56 -22.63 -18.92
N GLY A 560 26.78 -22.30 -19.32
CA GLY A 560 27.53 -23.09 -20.30
C GLY A 560 28.99 -22.67 -20.40
N THR A 561 29.63 -23.03 -21.51
CA THR A 561 31.03 -22.68 -21.82
C THR A 561 31.17 -21.86 -23.11
N LEU A 562 30.10 -21.74 -23.90
CA LEU A 562 30.11 -21.10 -25.20
C LEU A 562 29.83 -19.58 -25.12
N PRO A 563 30.27 -18.78 -26.10
CA PRO A 563 29.83 -17.39 -26.22
C PRO A 563 28.31 -17.28 -26.23
N GLY A 564 27.75 -16.27 -25.56
CA GLY A 564 26.30 -16.08 -25.42
C GLY A 564 25.63 -16.89 -24.30
N THR A 565 26.36 -17.80 -23.64
CA THR A 565 25.94 -18.45 -22.39
C THR A 565 26.55 -17.74 -21.18
N LEU A 566 25.96 -17.94 -19.98
CA LEU A 566 26.57 -17.51 -18.73
C LEU A 566 27.71 -18.49 -18.39
N ARG A 567 28.96 -18.05 -18.52
CA ARG A 567 30.15 -18.93 -18.47
C ARG A 567 30.58 -19.29 -17.04
N LEU A 568 29.68 -19.93 -16.31
CA LEU A 568 29.85 -20.35 -14.90
C LEU A 568 29.67 -21.86 -14.70
N ASN A 569 29.84 -22.66 -15.76
CA ASN A 569 29.72 -24.12 -15.63
C ASN A 569 30.77 -24.69 -14.65
N LYS A 570 30.32 -25.43 -13.63
CA LYS A 570 31.14 -25.98 -12.53
C LYS A 570 31.77 -24.93 -11.62
N GLU A 571 31.25 -23.71 -11.63
CA GLU A 571 31.62 -22.65 -10.69
C GLU A 571 30.49 -22.46 -9.67
N THR A 572 30.82 -21.90 -8.51
CA THR A 572 29.82 -21.46 -7.53
C THR A 572 29.52 -19.99 -7.75
N LEU A 573 28.25 -19.63 -8.00
CA LEU A 573 27.83 -18.24 -8.20
C LEU A 573 27.95 -17.47 -6.88
N ALA A 574 28.78 -16.43 -6.84
CA ALA A 574 29.01 -15.60 -5.65
C ALA A 574 28.16 -14.33 -5.61
N MET A 575 27.96 -13.71 -6.77
CA MET A 575 27.21 -12.46 -6.89
C MET A 575 26.38 -12.47 -8.18
N LEU A 576 25.14 -12.00 -8.09
CA LEU A 576 24.21 -11.79 -9.19
C LEU A 576 23.71 -10.34 -9.20
N GLY A 577 23.84 -9.67 -10.34
CA GLY A 577 23.39 -8.31 -10.57
C GLY A 577 23.04 -8.03 -12.03
N LEU A 578 22.76 -6.77 -12.32
CA LEU A 578 22.42 -6.27 -13.65
C LEU A 578 23.42 -5.19 -14.08
N ARG A 579 23.65 -5.08 -15.39
CA ARG A 579 24.46 -4.04 -16.02
C ARG A 579 23.62 -3.33 -17.07
N PHE A 580 23.56 -2.01 -16.96
CA PHE A 580 22.81 -1.13 -17.84
C PHE A 580 23.78 -0.31 -18.68
N GLU A 581 23.47 -0.12 -19.95
CA GLU A 581 24.29 0.69 -20.86
C GLU A 581 23.40 1.53 -21.77
N LYS A 582 23.88 2.74 -22.10
CA LYS A 582 23.26 3.64 -23.09
C LYS A 582 21.77 3.90 -22.81
N THR A 583 21.40 4.12 -21.56
CA THR A 583 20.00 4.42 -21.23
C THR A 583 19.68 5.87 -21.56
N SER A 584 18.49 6.13 -22.10
CA SER A 584 17.99 7.49 -22.35
C SER A 584 17.55 8.18 -21.05
N ALA A 585 17.36 9.50 -21.10
CA ALA A 585 16.97 10.29 -19.91
C ALA A 585 15.62 9.86 -19.30
N ASP A 586 14.70 9.39 -20.15
CA ASP A 586 13.37 8.89 -19.79
C ASP A 586 13.32 7.36 -19.61
N PHE A 587 14.47 6.66 -19.60
CA PHE A 587 14.50 5.22 -19.45
C PHE A 587 13.92 4.79 -18.09
N LYS A 588 12.91 3.93 -18.13
CA LYS A 588 12.32 3.24 -16.97
C LYS A 588 12.01 1.80 -17.34
N VAL A 589 12.51 0.84 -16.56
CA VAL A 589 12.24 -0.59 -16.73
C VAL A 589 11.81 -1.21 -15.41
N LEU A 590 10.79 -2.06 -15.48
CA LEU A 590 10.33 -2.89 -14.39
C LEU A 590 10.95 -4.28 -14.51
N ILE A 591 11.41 -4.87 -13.40
CA ILE A 591 11.90 -6.23 -13.31
C ILE A 591 10.92 -7.00 -12.41
N GLY A 592 10.22 -7.97 -13.00
CA GLY A 592 9.17 -8.75 -12.34
C GLY A 592 9.58 -10.18 -12.04
N GLU A 593 10.76 -10.62 -12.49
CA GLU A 593 11.31 -11.93 -12.15
C GLU A 593 12.84 -11.91 -12.28
N ILE A 594 13.52 -12.47 -11.28
CA ILE A 594 14.84 -13.09 -11.45
C ILE A 594 14.77 -14.49 -10.88
N SER A 595 15.05 -15.51 -11.71
CA SER A 595 15.04 -16.91 -11.27
C SER A 595 16.22 -17.70 -11.81
N LEU A 596 16.75 -18.62 -11.00
CA LEU A 596 17.84 -19.52 -11.34
C LEU A 596 17.40 -20.96 -11.01
N THR A 597 17.30 -21.80 -12.04
CA THR A 597 16.72 -23.17 -11.94
C THR A 597 17.56 -24.19 -12.70
N ARG A 598 17.54 -25.46 -12.28
CA ARG A 598 18.29 -26.56 -12.95
C ARG A 598 17.39 -27.44 -13.82
N SER A 599 16.27 -27.84 -13.25
CA SER A 599 15.19 -28.59 -13.88
C SER A 599 13.87 -28.07 -13.31
N ASP A 600 12.75 -28.51 -13.86
CA ASP A 600 11.46 -28.23 -13.26
C ASP A 600 11.38 -28.90 -11.88
N ALA A 601 10.86 -28.17 -10.90
CA ALA A 601 10.62 -28.70 -9.56
C ALA A 601 9.49 -29.74 -9.59
N LEU A 602 9.42 -30.59 -8.56
CA LEU A 602 8.34 -31.55 -8.42
C LEU A 602 7.00 -30.84 -8.22
N THR A 603 6.00 -31.18 -9.02
CA THR A 603 4.63 -30.72 -8.82
C THR A 603 4.11 -31.18 -7.45
N PRO A 604 3.61 -30.29 -6.60
CA PRO A 604 3.01 -30.67 -5.32
C PRO A 604 1.77 -31.55 -5.49
N ASN A 605 1.46 -32.31 -4.45
CA ASN A 605 0.16 -32.98 -4.36
C ASN A 605 -0.97 -31.96 -4.22
N GLN A 606 -2.19 -32.35 -4.62
CA GLN A 606 -3.38 -31.55 -4.37
C GLN A 606 -3.61 -31.37 -2.85
N PRO A 607 -3.89 -30.14 -2.37
CA PRO A 607 -4.26 -29.90 -0.98
C PRO A 607 -5.53 -30.64 -0.55
N ILE A 608 -5.69 -30.86 0.76
CA ILE A 608 -6.92 -31.38 1.36
C ILE A 608 -7.53 -30.27 2.21
N ILE A 609 -8.69 -29.73 1.79
CA ILE A 609 -9.44 -28.76 2.59
C ILE A 609 -9.97 -29.45 3.85
N THR A 610 -9.65 -28.90 5.01
CA THR A 610 -10.01 -29.46 6.32
C THR A 610 -11.16 -28.71 6.97
N ASN A 611 -11.33 -27.42 6.66
CA ASN A 611 -12.43 -26.60 7.16
C ASN A 611 -12.61 -25.35 6.28
N GLN A 612 -13.79 -24.74 6.34
CA GLN A 612 -14.13 -23.53 5.60
C GLN A 612 -15.23 -22.72 6.30
N LYS A 613 -15.28 -21.42 6.05
CA LYS A 613 -16.29 -20.53 6.63
C LYS A 613 -16.59 -19.36 5.70
N LEU A 614 -17.84 -19.21 5.29
CA LEU A 614 -18.31 -17.97 4.70
C LEU A 614 -18.61 -16.97 5.83
N LEU A 615 -18.28 -15.70 5.61
CA LEU A 615 -18.31 -14.65 6.64
C LEU A 615 -19.35 -13.60 6.26
N ALA A 616 -18.93 -12.38 5.93
CA ALA A 616 -19.81 -11.31 5.48
C ALA A 616 -19.93 -11.31 3.94
N THR A 617 -21.07 -10.87 3.41
CA THR A 617 -21.22 -10.59 1.98
C THR A 617 -21.98 -9.29 1.78
N ASN A 618 -21.53 -8.49 0.82
CA ASN A 618 -22.20 -7.28 0.38
C ASN A 618 -22.05 -7.13 -1.15
N TYR A 619 -22.57 -6.04 -1.73
CA TYR A 619 -22.48 -5.79 -3.18
C TYR A 619 -21.05 -5.72 -3.75
N LYS A 620 -20.04 -5.50 -2.90
CA LYS A 620 -18.63 -5.45 -3.29
C LYS A 620 -17.97 -6.83 -3.31
N GLY A 621 -18.50 -7.80 -2.57
CA GLY A 621 -17.93 -9.14 -2.54
C GLY A 621 -18.30 -9.98 -1.33
N LEU A 622 -17.67 -11.17 -1.26
CA LEU A 622 -17.84 -12.19 -0.23
C LEU A 622 -16.55 -12.38 0.57
N ASP A 623 -16.67 -12.38 1.89
CA ASP A 623 -15.58 -12.69 2.82
C ASP A 623 -15.61 -14.18 3.20
N PHE A 624 -14.46 -14.82 3.28
CA PHE A 624 -14.38 -16.24 3.68
C PHE A 624 -13.06 -16.62 4.34
N LYS A 625 -13.05 -17.76 5.04
CA LYS A 625 -11.85 -18.50 5.46
C LYS A 625 -11.79 -19.88 4.83
N VAL A 626 -10.57 -20.37 4.61
CA VAL A 626 -10.30 -21.75 4.23
C VAL A 626 -9.07 -22.28 4.98
N PHE A 627 -9.17 -23.53 5.43
CA PHE A 627 -8.12 -24.26 6.12
C PHE A 627 -7.85 -25.55 5.38
N PHE A 628 -6.59 -25.94 5.28
CA PHE A 628 -6.21 -27.10 4.49
C PHE A 628 -4.96 -27.77 5.05
N LYS A 629 -4.59 -28.92 4.49
CA LYS A 629 -3.33 -29.60 4.77
C LYS A 629 -2.79 -30.25 3.51
N MET A 630 -1.47 -30.44 3.46
CA MET A 630 -0.83 -31.21 2.38
C MET A 630 -0.59 -32.67 2.76
N LYS A 631 -0.46 -32.95 4.05
CA LYS A 631 -0.13 -34.26 4.59
C LYS A 631 -0.61 -34.38 6.03
N ASP A 632 -1.02 -35.58 6.43
CA ASP A 632 -1.25 -35.90 7.82
C ASP A 632 0.04 -35.86 8.64
N ARG A 633 -0.07 -35.42 9.89
CA ARG A 633 1.04 -35.45 10.83
C ARG A 633 1.35 -36.89 11.22
N ASP A 634 2.63 -37.19 11.41
CA ASP A 634 3.05 -38.47 11.95
C ASP A 634 2.55 -38.62 13.39
N ALA A 635 1.70 -39.62 13.64
CA ALA A 635 1.17 -39.89 14.97
C ALA A 635 2.25 -40.34 15.97
N ALA A 636 3.38 -40.87 15.50
CA ALA A 636 4.52 -41.21 16.36
C ALA A 636 5.37 -40.00 16.74
N HIS A 637 5.31 -38.93 15.94
CA HIS A 637 6.07 -37.69 16.13
C HIS A 637 5.17 -36.45 15.95
N PRO A 638 4.12 -36.29 16.77
CA PRO A 638 3.17 -35.16 16.66
C PRO A 638 3.80 -33.79 16.93
N GLU A 639 5.02 -33.76 17.46
CA GLU A 639 5.83 -32.55 17.67
C GLU A 639 6.59 -32.08 16.43
N ASP A 640 6.78 -32.94 15.43
CA ASP A 640 7.56 -32.58 14.25
C ASP A 640 6.72 -31.68 13.32
N PRO A 641 7.19 -30.45 12.99
CA PRO A 641 6.51 -29.60 12.02
C PRO A 641 6.62 -30.19 10.61
N ILE A 642 5.66 -29.83 9.76
CA ILE A 642 5.70 -30.13 8.32
C ILE A 642 5.89 -28.79 7.61
N TYR A 643 7.01 -28.63 6.93
CA TYR A 643 7.32 -27.44 6.16
C TYR A 643 6.82 -27.59 4.72
N ASN A 644 6.60 -26.48 4.03
CA ASN A 644 6.14 -26.47 2.64
C ASN A 644 7.16 -27.16 1.71
N GLU A 645 8.46 -27.00 2.00
CA GLU A 645 9.55 -27.69 1.29
C GLU A 645 9.44 -29.23 1.40
N ASP A 646 8.98 -29.78 2.52
CA ASP A 646 8.82 -31.23 2.72
C ASP A 646 7.69 -31.84 1.86
N VAL A 647 6.84 -30.98 1.29
CA VAL A 647 5.73 -31.34 0.40
C VAL A 647 5.87 -30.71 -0.99
N ASN A 648 7.08 -30.26 -1.34
CA ASN A 648 7.46 -29.65 -2.62
C ASN A 648 6.76 -28.33 -2.95
N THR A 649 6.19 -27.63 -1.96
CA THR A 649 5.41 -26.42 -2.15
C THR A 649 6.20 -25.17 -1.80
N TRP A 650 6.05 -24.12 -2.61
CA TRP A 650 6.48 -22.76 -2.26
C TRP A 650 5.39 -22.01 -1.51
N TYR A 651 4.20 -21.91 -2.13
CA TYR A 651 3.04 -21.22 -1.58
C TYR A 651 1.74 -21.83 -2.12
N TYR A 652 0.61 -21.37 -1.59
CA TYR A 652 -0.73 -21.78 -1.97
C TYR A 652 -1.49 -20.63 -2.61
N LYS A 653 -2.27 -20.92 -3.66
CA LYS A 653 -3.20 -19.96 -4.26
C LYS A 653 -4.61 -20.25 -3.77
N ILE A 654 -5.35 -19.20 -3.47
CA ILE A 654 -6.71 -19.25 -2.92
C ILE A 654 -7.70 -18.77 -3.97
N TYR A 655 -8.74 -19.56 -4.19
CA TYR A 655 -9.73 -19.36 -5.23
C TYR A 655 -11.14 -19.28 -4.67
N ILE A 656 -12.01 -18.61 -5.42
CA ILE A 656 -13.47 -18.69 -5.30
C ILE A 656 -14.07 -19.00 -6.66
N GLN A 657 -15.17 -19.75 -6.69
CA GLN A 657 -16.00 -19.88 -7.87
C GLN A 657 -17.47 -19.78 -7.47
N GLN A 658 -18.19 -18.82 -8.05
CA GLN A 658 -19.65 -18.75 -7.96
C GLN A 658 -20.29 -19.72 -8.97
N GLU A 659 -21.46 -20.26 -8.65
CA GLU A 659 -22.20 -21.14 -9.56
C GLU A 659 -22.47 -20.41 -10.88
N GLY A 660 -22.19 -21.08 -12.02
CA GLY A 660 -22.24 -20.47 -13.35
C GLY A 660 -21.08 -19.52 -13.72
N GLY A 661 -20.22 -19.13 -12.77
CA GLY A 661 -19.06 -18.26 -13.01
C GLY A 661 -17.73 -19.01 -13.19
N GLU A 662 -16.70 -18.31 -13.68
CA GLU A 662 -15.33 -18.82 -13.79
C GLU A 662 -14.61 -18.76 -12.42
N PRO A 663 -13.67 -19.69 -12.13
CA PRO A 663 -12.79 -19.59 -10.98
C PRO A 663 -11.97 -18.29 -10.97
N VAL A 664 -11.92 -17.62 -9.82
CA VAL A 664 -11.09 -16.42 -9.62
C VAL A 664 -10.05 -16.67 -8.54
N MET A 665 -8.78 -16.36 -8.84
CA MET A 665 -7.69 -16.38 -7.87
C MET A 665 -7.67 -15.07 -7.09
N CYS A 666 -7.90 -15.14 -5.77
CA CYS A 666 -8.00 -13.97 -4.91
C CYS A 666 -6.65 -13.58 -4.27
N THR A 667 -5.93 -14.54 -3.71
CA THR A 667 -4.71 -14.27 -2.93
C THR A 667 -3.80 -15.49 -2.84
N ALA A 668 -2.63 -15.32 -2.23
CA ALA A 668 -1.69 -16.40 -1.93
C ALA A 668 -1.24 -16.38 -0.47
N THR A 669 -0.80 -17.55 0.03
CA THR A 669 -0.29 -17.69 1.40
C THR A 669 0.78 -18.78 1.50
N THR A 670 1.69 -18.65 2.46
CA THR A 670 2.60 -19.73 2.88
C THR A 670 1.97 -20.61 3.96
N SER A 671 0.97 -20.11 4.69
CA SER A 671 0.30 -20.84 5.76
C SER A 671 -0.69 -21.87 5.22
N TRP A 672 -1.08 -22.82 6.06
CA TRP A 672 -2.13 -23.81 5.76
C TRP A 672 -3.54 -23.31 6.11
N ALA A 673 -3.68 -21.99 6.12
CA ALA A 673 -4.91 -21.26 6.32
C ALA A 673 -4.84 -19.94 5.55
N ALA A 674 -6.00 -19.49 5.09
CA ALA A 674 -6.16 -18.19 4.48
C ALA A 674 -7.56 -17.64 4.76
N TYR A 675 -7.68 -16.33 4.70
CA TYR A 675 -8.97 -15.68 4.59
C TYR A 675 -8.93 -14.63 3.50
N VAL A 676 -10.08 -14.35 2.90
CA VAL A 676 -10.28 -13.38 1.83
C VAL A 676 -11.38 -12.40 2.22
N VAL A 677 -11.14 -11.12 1.92
CA VAL A 677 -12.10 -10.03 2.12
C VAL A 677 -12.51 -9.48 0.77
N SER A 678 -13.82 -9.36 0.57
CA SER A 678 -14.47 -8.85 -0.63
C SER A 678 -14.02 -9.62 -1.87
N ALA A 679 -14.00 -10.95 -1.79
CA ALA A 679 -13.77 -11.81 -2.95
C ALA A 679 -14.84 -11.55 -4.02
N PRO A 680 -14.52 -11.64 -5.33
CA PRO A 680 -15.47 -11.32 -6.39
C PRO A 680 -16.74 -12.17 -6.28
N PHE A 681 -17.88 -11.51 -6.25
CA PHE A 681 -19.18 -12.14 -6.09
C PHE A 681 -20.25 -11.27 -6.78
N ASP A 682 -20.97 -11.84 -7.73
CA ASP A 682 -22.13 -11.19 -8.33
C ASP A 682 -23.33 -11.37 -7.42
N VAL A 683 -23.70 -10.30 -6.72
CA VAL A 683 -24.85 -10.28 -5.81
C VAL A 683 -26.19 -10.46 -6.50
N ASN A 684 -26.29 -10.34 -7.83
CA ASN A 684 -27.51 -10.64 -8.58
C ASN A 684 -27.49 -12.04 -9.20
N GLY A 685 -26.34 -12.72 -9.17
CA GLY A 685 -26.15 -14.08 -9.67
C GLY A 685 -26.56 -15.17 -8.68
N ASP A 686 -26.14 -16.40 -8.98
CA ASP A 686 -26.46 -17.58 -8.16
C ASP A 686 -25.90 -17.48 -6.73
N LYS A 687 -26.68 -17.95 -5.76
CA LYS A 687 -26.37 -17.84 -4.32
C LYS A 687 -25.54 -19.00 -3.77
N LYS A 688 -24.70 -19.58 -4.64
CA LYS A 688 -23.80 -20.68 -4.28
C LYS A 688 -22.39 -20.40 -4.73
N VAL A 689 -21.45 -20.75 -3.87
CA VAL A 689 -20.01 -20.63 -4.14
C VAL A 689 -19.28 -21.90 -3.72
N LYS A 690 -18.10 -22.14 -4.28
CA LYS A 690 -17.13 -23.08 -3.73
C LYS A 690 -15.78 -22.37 -3.57
N LEU A 691 -15.03 -22.79 -2.57
CA LEU A 691 -13.71 -22.26 -2.24
C LEU A 691 -12.65 -23.24 -2.70
N GLY A 692 -11.56 -22.73 -3.24
CA GLY A 692 -10.51 -23.51 -3.87
C GLY A 692 -9.12 -23.24 -3.30
N VAL A 693 -8.27 -24.26 -3.24
CA VAL A 693 -6.86 -24.12 -2.88
C VAL A 693 -6.00 -24.97 -3.82
N SER A 694 -4.92 -24.41 -4.36
CA SER A 694 -3.88 -25.18 -5.05
C SER A 694 -2.51 -24.91 -4.44
N ALA A 695 -1.58 -25.84 -4.65
CA ALA A 695 -0.19 -25.74 -4.20
C ALA A 695 0.73 -25.49 -5.39
N VAL A 696 1.65 -24.52 -5.25
CA VAL A 696 2.61 -24.15 -6.30
C VAL A 696 3.99 -24.71 -5.97
N ALA A 697 4.69 -25.27 -6.96
CA ALA A 697 6.01 -25.87 -6.79
C ALA A 697 7.09 -24.85 -6.36
N LEU A 698 8.21 -25.38 -5.85
CA LEU A 698 9.36 -24.60 -5.36
C LEU A 698 9.95 -23.62 -6.39
N ASP A 699 9.82 -23.90 -7.70
CA ASP A 699 10.29 -23.04 -8.78
C ASP A 699 9.23 -22.07 -9.32
N GLY A 700 8.00 -22.12 -8.78
CA GLY A 700 6.88 -21.29 -9.22
C GLY A 700 6.28 -21.66 -10.59
N LYS A 701 6.72 -22.75 -11.24
CA LYS A 701 6.33 -23.07 -12.62
C LYS A 701 5.16 -24.03 -12.74
N SER A 702 5.08 -25.03 -11.85
CA SER A 702 3.99 -26.01 -11.83
C SER A 702 3.07 -25.81 -10.63
N GLU A 703 1.83 -26.27 -10.77
CA GLU A 703 0.76 -26.11 -9.78
C GLU A 703 -0.02 -27.43 -9.69
N SER A 704 -0.49 -27.79 -8.50
CA SER A 704 -1.40 -28.91 -8.32
C SER A 704 -2.78 -28.63 -8.94
N GLU A 705 -3.60 -29.67 -9.12
CA GLU A 705 -5.04 -29.47 -9.30
C GLU A 705 -5.63 -28.63 -8.14
N ILE A 706 -6.67 -27.85 -8.42
CA ILE A 706 -7.37 -27.05 -7.40
C ILE A 706 -8.24 -27.98 -6.55
N ALA A 707 -7.97 -28.04 -5.24
CA ALA A 707 -8.85 -28.68 -4.28
C ALA A 707 -10.06 -27.79 -4.02
N TRP A 708 -11.26 -28.28 -4.28
CA TRP A 708 -12.50 -27.52 -4.11
C TRP A 708 -13.32 -28.02 -2.92
N THR A 709 -14.01 -27.10 -2.24
CA THR A 709 -15.15 -27.48 -1.39
C THR A 709 -16.32 -28.00 -2.25
N GLY A 710 -17.33 -28.57 -1.60
CA GLY A 710 -18.67 -28.62 -2.19
C GLY A 710 -19.24 -27.21 -2.39
N TRP A 711 -20.36 -27.11 -3.11
CA TRP A 711 -21.12 -25.86 -3.19
C TRP A 711 -21.66 -25.47 -1.80
N LEU A 712 -21.50 -24.20 -1.44
CA LEU A 712 -21.89 -23.58 -0.19
C LEU A 712 -22.92 -22.51 -0.50
N ASP A 713 -24.02 -22.49 0.24
CA ASP A 713 -25.00 -21.40 0.16
C ASP A 713 -24.40 -20.12 0.77
N THR A 714 -24.50 -19.00 0.06
CA THR A 714 -23.97 -17.72 0.53
C THR A 714 -24.83 -17.15 1.67
N PRO A 715 -24.22 -16.43 2.62
CA PRO A 715 -24.99 -15.70 3.64
C PRO A 715 -25.86 -14.60 3.01
N ASP A 716 -26.79 -14.07 3.79
CA ASP A 716 -27.60 -12.92 3.37
C ASP A 716 -26.72 -11.70 3.12
N ASN A 717 -27.05 -10.95 2.06
CA ASN A 717 -26.34 -9.74 1.68
C ASN A 717 -26.59 -8.62 2.67
N SER A 718 -25.53 -8.07 3.27
CA SER A 718 -25.63 -6.86 4.06
C SER A 718 -25.66 -5.64 3.14
N THR A 719 -26.62 -4.75 3.37
CA THR A 719 -26.71 -3.45 2.70
C THR A 719 -25.51 -2.58 3.05
N VAL A 720 -24.93 -1.93 2.05
CA VAL A 720 -23.94 -0.88 2.25
C VAL A 720 -24.58 0.47 2.00
N GLU A 721 -24.62 1.28 3.05
CA GLU A 721 -25.20 2.62 3.01
C GLU A 721 -24.33 3.61 2.23
N GLY A 722 -24.97 4.59 1.60
CA GLY A 722 -24.32 5.70 0.90
C GLY A 722 -24.90 5.96 -0.48
N ILE A 723 -24.63 7.15 -1.01
CA ILE A 723 -25.12 7.61 -2.31
C ILE A 723 -24.00 8.14 -3.19
N GLU A 724 -24.21 8.11 -4.50
CA GLU A 724 -23.35 8.75 -5.50
C GLU A 724 -24.14 9.69 -6.41
N ILE A 725 -23.49 10.78 -6.82
CA ILE A 725 -23.97 11.74 -7.82
C ILE A 725 -23.07 11.65 -9.04
N ASP A 726 -23.65 11.60 -10.23
CA ASP A 726 -22.92 11.36 -11.49
C ASP A 726 -22.11 12.56 -12.00
N LYS A 727 -22.38 13.76 -11.46
CA LYS A 727 -21.74 15.01 -11.87
C LYS A 727 -21.26 15.81 -10.64
N PRO A 728 -19.96 16.14 -10.56
CA PRO A 728 -19.41 16.93 -9.44
C PRO A 728 -19.81 18.41 -9.51
N VAL A 729 -20.08 18.92 -10.71
CA VAL A 729 -20.57 20.28 -10.95
C VAL A 729 -21.66 20.24 -12.01
N ILE A 730 -22.82 20.79 -11.69
CA ILE A 730 -24.03 20.70 -12.53
C ILE A 730 -24.36 22.11 -13.03
N LYS A 731 -24.67 22.23 -14.32
CA LYS A 731 -25.13 23.50 -14.92
C LYS A 731 -26.64 23.69 -14.74
N SER A 732 -27.08 24.95 -14.77
CA SER A 732 -28.52 25.27 -14.74
C SER A 732 -29.29 24.53 -15.85
N GLY A 733 -30.29 23.76 -15.46
CA GLY A 733 -31.12 22.96 -16.36
C GLY A 733 -30.47 21.67 -16.87
N GLU A 734 -29.23 21.36 -16.45
CA GLU A 734 -28.56 20.12 -16.80
C GLU A 734 -29.11 18.94 -16.00
N THR A 735 -29.37 17.83 -16.67
CA THR A 735 -29.77 16.57 -16.03
C THR A 735 -28.61 15.95 -15.24
N PHE A 736 -28.88 15.48 -14.04
CA PHE A 736 -27.99 14.71 -13.18
C PHE A 736 -28.75 13.58 -12.50
N ALA A 737 -28.01 12.56 -12.05
CA ALA A 737 -28.55 11.40 -11.36
C ALA A 737 -27.92 11.23 -9.97
N ILE A 738 -28.75 10.82 -9.00
CA ILE A 738 -28.29 10.39 -7.67
C ILE A 738 -28.87 9.00 -7.41
N LYS A 739 -28.05 8.10 -6.87
CA LYS A 739 -28.48 6.74 -6.53
C LYS A 739 -27.75 6.20 -5.30
N TYR A 740 -28.30 5.18 -4.67
CA TYR A 740 -27.55 4.39 -3.70
C TYR A 740 -26.31 3.76 -4.35
N ILE A 741 -25.20 3.72 -3.60
CA ILE A 741 -23.97 3.06 -4.06
C ILE A 741 -24.14 1.55 -4.14
N ASP A 742 -24.98 0.98 -3.28
CA ASP A 742 -25.34 -0.44 -3.29
C ASP A 742 -26.52 -0.66 -4.25
N PRO A 743 -26.31 -1.36 -5.39
CA PRO A 743 -27.37 -1.62 -6.36
C PRO A 743 -28.46 -2.57 -5.84
N THR A 744 -28.22 -3.23 -4.71
CA THR A 744 -29.17 -4.14 -4.04
C THR A 744 -29.91 -3.48 -2.87
N HIS A 745 -29.66 -2.21 -2.61
CA HIS A 745 -30.33 -1.44 -1.56
C HIS A 745 -31.85 -1.44 -1.76
N ALA A 746 -32.61 -1.56 -0.66
CA ALA A 746 -34.06 -1.41 -0.71
C ALA A 746 -34.44 0.01 -1.18
N PRO A 747 -35.53 0.21 -1.93
CA PRO A 747 -35.93 1.57 -2.31
C PRO A 747 -36.24 2.39 -1.05
N ALA A 748 -35.80 3.65 -1.03
CA ALA A 748 -36.29 4.59 -0.03
C ALA A 748 -37.79 4.84 -0.25
N ASP A 749 -38.51 5.32 0.76
CA ASP A 749 -39.91 5.69 0.62
C ASP A 749 -40.07 7.00 -0.15
N LYS A 750 -39.11 7.93 0.04
CA LYS A 750 -39.15 9.26 -0.55
C LYS A 750 -37.76 9.88 -0.68
N TRP A 751 -37.53 10.60 -1.78
CA TRP A 751 -36.38 11.48 -1.97
C TRP A 751 -36.85 12.93 -2.12
N GLU A 752 -36.17 13.87 -1.47
CA GLU A 752 -36.52 15.29 -1.50
C GLU A 752 -35.26 16.14 -1.68
N ILE A 753 -35.28 17.05 -2.64
CA ILE A 753 -34.24 18.06 -2.82
C ILE A 753 -34.68 19.33 -2.11
N LEU A 754 -33.83 19.87 -1.24
CA LEU A 754 -34.10 21.07 -0.46
C LEU A 754 -33.09 22.15 -0.80
N ASN A 755 -33.53 23.40 -0.85
CA ASN A 755 -32.59 24.51 -0.87
C ASN A 755 -31.80 24.53 0.46
N ALA A 756 -30.47 24.44 0.40
CA ALA A 756 -29.63 24.26 1.59
C ALA A 756 -29.66 25.45 2.56
N GLN A 757 -29.99 26.65 2.05
CA GLN A 757 -30.05 27.87 2.86
C GLN A 757 -31.41 28.04 3.56
N THR A 758 -32.51 27.73 2.87
CA THR A 758 -33.87 27.96 3.39
C THR A 758 -34.50 26.72 4.00
N GLY A 759 -34.02 25.53 3.66
CA GLY A 759 -34.62 24.24 4.05
C GLY A 759 -35.95 23.93 3.36
N VAL A 760 -36.31 24.68 2.31
CA VAL A 760 -37.55 24.47 1.54
C VAL A 760 -37.35 23.34 0.52
N VAL A 761 -38.28 22.39 0.48
CA VAL A 761 -38.32 21.32 -0.55
C VAL A 761 -38.63 21.95 -1.91
N VAL A 762 -37.73 21.78 -2.87
CA VAL A 762 -37.88 22.29 -4.25
C VAL A 762 -38.34 21.21 -5.23
N LYS A 763 -38.04 19.95 -4.95
CA LYS A 763 -38.51 18.78 -5.70
C LYS A 763 -38.62 17.56 -4.78
N ASP A 764 -39.56 16.68 -5.09
CA ASP A 764 -39.70 15.39 -4.43
C ASP A 764 -39.94 14.25 -5.43
N PHE A 765 -39.56 13.05 -5.02
CA PHE A 765 -39.65 11.82 -5.81
C PHE A 765 -40.24 10.71 -4.94
N PRO A 766 -41.05 9.81 -5.54
CA PRO A 766 -41.64 8.68 -4.84
C PRO A 766 -40.58 7.62 -4.50
N SER A 767 -41.04 6.48 -3.98
CA SER A 767 -40.16 5.38 -3.60
C SER A 767 -39.28 4.89 -4.76
N SER A 768 -37.96 4.89 -4.53
CA SER A 768 -36.95 4.56 -5.54
C SER A 768 -35.59 4.29 -4.90
N VAL A 769 -34.68 3.67 -5.65
CA VAL A 769 -33.24 3.53 -5.34
C VAL A 769 -32.37 4.62 -5.98
N SER A 770 -32.97 5.43 -6.85
CA SER A 770 -32.31 6.50 -7.60
C SER A 770 -33.28 7.59 -8.02
N LEU A 771 -32.77 8.77 -8.36
CA LEU A 771 -33.51 9.83 -9.04
C LEU A 771 -32.67 10.38 -10.19
N GLU A 772 -33.34 10.81 -11.26
CA GLU A 772 -32.76 11.59 -12.35
C GLU A 772 -33.56 12.89 -12.48
N THR A 773 -32.89 14.04 -12.48
CA THR A 773 -33.57 15.33 -12.53
C THR A 773 -32.66 16.46 -13.01
N ALA A 774 -33.22 17.66 -13.15
CA ALA A 774 -32.48 18.89 -13.46
C ALA A 774 -32.99 20.06 -12.60
N LEU A 775 -32.13 21.00 -12.22
CA LEU A 775 -32.52 22.20 -11.47
C LEU A 775 -32.09 23.46 -12.22
N SER A 776 -32.97 24.46 -12.31
CA SER A 776 -32.70 25.70 -13.07
C SER A 776 -32.08 26.81 -12.22
N GLU A 777 -32.31 26.81 -10.91
CA GLU A 777 -31.78 27.84 -10.02
C GLU A 777 -30.35 27.51 -9.62
N ILE A 778 -29.46 28.50 -9.73
CA ILE A 778 -28.08 28.41 -9.23
C ILE A 778 -28.11 28.38 -7.71
N GLY A 779 -27.34 27.49 -7.11
CA GLY A 779 -27.27 27.38 -5.66
C GLY A 779 -26.80 26.03 -5.16
N ILE A 780 -26.88 25.88 -3.85
CA ILE A 780 -26.51 24.68 -3.11
C ILE A 780 -27.79 24.04 -2.58
N TYR A 781 -27.93 22.74 -2.78
CA TYR A 781 -29.09 21.98 -2.36
C TYR A 781 -28.68 20.76 -1.53
N ASP A 782 -29.50 20.48 -0.52
CA ASP A 782 -29.42 19.28 0.30
C ASP A 782 -30.30 18.18 -0.32
N LEU A 783 -29.94 16.92 -0.11
CA LEU A 783 -30.79 15.79 -0.42
C LEU A 783 -31.28 15.14 0.88
N ARG A 784 -32.59 15.02 1.05
CA ARG A 784 -33.22 14.27 2.13
C ARG A 784 -33.80 12.97 1.61
N ILE A 785 -33.44 11.87 2.23
CA ILE A 785 -33.93 10.53 1.91
C ILE A 785 -34.70 10.01 3.12
N THR A 786 -35.91 9.48 2.92
CA THR A 786 -36.75 8.93 3.99
C THR A 786 -37.01 7.45 3.74
N SER A 787 -36.73 6.63 4.75
CA SER A 787 -36.91 5.16 4.73
C SER A 787 -37.48 4.70 6.08
N GLY A 788 -38.79 4.50 6.16
CA GLY A 788 -39.51 4.25 7.41
C GLY A 788 -39.39 5.43 8.38
N GLU A 789 -38.84 5.18 9.57
CA GLU A 789 -38.56 6.22 10.58
C GLU A 789 -37.20 6.90 10.36
N ASN A 790 -36.35 6.38 9.46
CA ASN A 790 -35.02 6.92 9.20
C ASN A 790 -35.09 8.08 8.20
N ILE A 791 -34.43 9.18 8.54
CA ILE A 791 -34.30 10.36 7.68
C ILE A 791 -32.80 10.67 7.54
N GLU A 792 -32.28 10.50 6.33
CA GLU A 792 -30.92 10.85 5.97
C GLU A 792 -30.90 12.23 5.30
N LEU A 793 -29.93 13.06 5.66
CA LEU A 793 -29.75 14.38 5.08
C LEU A 793 -28.31 14.52 4.56
N HIS A 794 -28.16 14.52 3.24
CA HIS A 794 -26.90 14.77 2.57
C HIS A 794 -26.80 16.25 2.22
N GLN A 795 -26.06 16.98 3.05
CA GLN A 795 -25.98 18.42 2.96
C GLN A 795 -25.02 18.88 1.86
N ALA A 796 -25.41 19.93 1.14
CA ALA A 796 -24.64 20.55 0.06
C ALA A 796 -24.18 19.61 -1.07
N LEU A 797 -24.89 18.49 -1.25
CA LEU A 797 -24.57 17.46 -2.24
C LEU A 797 -24.74 17.96 -3.68
N ILE A 798 -25.78 18.76 -3.93
CA ILE A 798 -26.14 19.19 -5.28
C ILE A 798 -25.74 20.65 -5.44
N GLN A 799 -24.84 20.90 -6.39
CA GLN A 799 -24.22 22.20 -6.64
C GLN A 799 -24.52 22.66 -8.05
N ILE A 800 -25.48 23.57 -8.19
CA ILE A 800 -25.90 24.13 -9.48
C ILE A 800 -25.15 25.44 -9.70
N SER A 801 -24.44 25.52 -10.81
CA SER A 801 -23.57 26.66 -11.18
C SER A 801 -23.96 27.21 -12.54
N SER A 802 -23.48 28.42 -12.83
CA SER A 802 -23.67 29.05 -14.15
C SER A 802 -22.82 28.37 -15.23
N GLU A 803 -23.17 28.62 -16.49
CA GLU A 803 -22.42 28.10 -17.66
C GLU A 803 -21.05 28.77 -17.83
N GLU A 804 -20.92 30.03 -17.39
CA GLU A 804 -19.73 30.86 -17.52
C GLU A 804 -18.50 30.30 -16.78
N VAL A 805 -18.69 29.47 -15.75
CA VAL A 805 -17.59 28.79 -15.04
C VAL A 805 -17.12 27.49 -15.74
N GLY A 806 -17.67 27.17 -16.90
CA GLY A 806 -17.38 25.93 -17.65
C GLY A 806 -18.09 24.72 -17.07
N ALA A 807 -18.06 23.57 -17.75
CA ALA A 807 -18.80 22.36 -17.37
C ALA A 807 -17.90 21.11 -17.43
N MET A 808 -18.33 19.97 -16.87
CA MET A 808 -17.60 18.70 -17.04
C MET A 808 -17.56 18.30 -18.52
N PRO A 809 -16.50 17.75 -19.11
CA PRO A 809 -16.52 17.40 -20.53
C PRO A 809 -17.55 16.29 -20.86
N GLU A 810 -17.99 16.22 -22.12
CA GLU A 810 -18.88 15.15 -22.63
C GLU A 810 -18.37 14.70 -24.01
N ILE A 811 -18.36 13.39 -24.29
CA ILE A 811 -18.04 12.84 -25.62
C ILE A 811 -19.32 12.31 -26.26
N LYS A 812 -19.82 13.02 -27.27
CA LYS A 812 -21.00 12.63 -28.03
C LYS A 812 -20.65 11.53 -29.03
N THR A 813 -19.62 11.77 -29.85
CA THR A 813 -19.17 10.81 -30.87
C THR A 813 -17.66 10.62 -30.84
N LEU A 814 -17.22 9.45 -31.27
CA LEU A 814 -15.82 9.10 -31.45
C LEU A 814 -15.73 8.18 -32.68
N THR A 815 -14.96 8.57 -33.68
CA THR A 815 -14.83 7.85 -34.94
C THR A 815 -13.37 7.59 -35.30
N ALA A 816 -13.12 6.54 -36.08
CA ALA A 816 -11.86 6.27 -36.75
C ALA A 816 -12.11 6.20 -38.26
N ASN A 817 -11.36 6.99 -39.05
CA ASN A 817 -11.57 7.15 -40.49
C ASN A 817 -13.04 7.46 -40.85
N ASP A 818 -13.66 8.36 -40.07
CA ASP A 818 -15.07 8.76 -40.21
C ASP A 818 -16.11 7.65 -39.97
N SER A 819 -15.70 6.50 -39.42
CA SER A 819 -16.57 5.40 -38.97
C SER A 819 -16.65 5.35 -37.44
N ASP A 820 -17.85 5.15 -36.88
CA ASP A 820 -18.07 4.84 -35.46
C ASP A 820 -18.08 3.32 -35.16
N SER A 821 -18.02 2.51 -36.22
CA SER A 821 -17.91 1.05 -36.18
C SER A 821 -16.48 0.60 -36.48
N PRO A 822 -16.02 -0.58 -35.99
CA PRO A 822 -14.66 -1.11 -36.22
C PRO A 822 -14.15 -0.97 -37.65
N ILE A 823 -12.86 -0.69 -37.82
CA ILE A 823 -12.20 -0.55 -39.13
C ILE A 823 -11.04 -1.52 -39.28
N SER A 824 -10.71 -1.87 -40.53
CA SER A 824 -9.49 -2.62 -40.88
C SER A 824 -8.58 -1.78 -41.76
N ILE A 825 -7.28 -1.82 -41.47
CA ILE A 825 -6.22 -1.10 -42.16
C ILE A 825 -5.00 -1.99 -42.38
N GLU A 826 -4.07 -1.57 -43.25
CA GLU A 826 -2.78 -2.25 -43.39
C GLU A 826 -1.74 -1.68 -42.40
N LYS A 827 -0.74 -2.49 -42.08
CA LYS A 827 0.39 -2.09 -41.23
C LYS A 827 1.08 -0.85 -41.79
N GLY A 828 1.19 0.19 -40.96
CA GLY A 828 1.74 1.49 -41.31
C GLY A 828 0.73 2.49 -41.90
N ASP A 829 -0.51 2.08 -42.17
CA ASP A 829 -1.56 2.99 -42.60
C ASP A 829 -1.90 4.00 -41.51
N LYS A 830 -2.35 5.18 -41.95
CA LYS A 830 -2.78 6.25 -41.07
C LYS A 830 -4.26 6.09 -40.75
N VAL A 831 -4.58 6.08 -39.46
CA VAL A 831 -5.92 6.22 -38.93
C VAL A 831 -6.12 7.65 -38.45
N THR A 832 -7.19 8.28 -38.89
CA THR A 832 -7.63 9.58 -38.37
C THR A 832 -8.76 9.36 -37.38
N TYR A 833 -8.48 9.58 -36.10
CA TYR A 833 -9.52 9.60 -35.08
C TYR A 833 -10.12 11.00 -34.97
N LYS A 834 -11.44 11.09 -34.85
CA LYS A 834 -12.17 12.35 -34.65
C LYS A 834 -13.19 12.19 -33.53
N TYR A 835 -13.49 13.28 -32.83
CA TYR A 835 -14.58 13.30 -31.86
C TYR A 835 -15.41 14.56 -31.97
N ILE A 836 -16.65 14.46 -31.48
CA ILE A 836 -17.53 15.59 -31.19
C ILE A 836 -17.88 15.52 -29.70
N GLY A 837 -17.63 16.62 -28.99
CA GLY A 837 -17.99 16.78 -27.59
C GLY A 837 -18.99 17.91 -27.35
N ARG A 838 -19.05 18.40 -26.11
CA ARG A 838 -19.79 19.62 -25.74
C ARG A 838 -18.84 20.79 -25.49
N ASN A 839 -19.34 22.03 -25.60
CA ASN A 839 -18.63 23.16 -25.05
C ASN A 839 -18.63 23.05 -23.52
N ALA A 840 -17.45 22.92 -22.93
CA ALA A 840 -17.25 22.72 -21.51
C ALA A 840 -16.27 23.75 -20.92
N ASP A 841 -15.84 24.72 -21.73
CA ASP A 841 -14.85 25.71 -21.33
C ASP A 841 -15.50 26.91 -20.62
N GLY A 842 -14.77 27.57 -19.74
CA GLY A 842 -15.24 28.75 -19.02
C GLY A 842 -14.16 29.39 -18.14
N TYR A 843 -14.57 30.32 -17.28
CA TYR A 843 -13.71 31.01 -16.33
C TYR A 843 -14.30 30.94 -14.92
N VAL A 844 -13.52 30.37 -14.00
CA VAL A 844 -13.88 30.22 -12.59
C VAL A 844 -12.82 30.91 -11.74
N SER A 845 -13.15 31.26 -10.49
CA SER A 845 -12.15 31.72 -9.53
C SER A 845 -10.98 30.75 -9.40
N ARG A 846 -9.82 31.27 -9.02
CA ARG A 846 -8.58 30.48 -8.94
C ARG A 846 -8.33 29.92 -7.54
N GLY A 847 -8.70 28.66 -7.32
CA GLY A 847 -8.40 27.98 -6.07
C GLY A 847 -6.92 27.65 -5.88
N LEU A 848 -6.45 27.68 -4.63
CA LEU A 848 -5.19 27.10 -4.17
C LEU A 848 -5.34 25.60 -3.94
N ARG A 849 -4.45 24.79 -4.51
CA ARG A 849 -4.35 23.36 -4.21
C ARG A 849 -3.52 23.16 -2.94
N LEU A 850 -4.19 22.74 -1.87
CA LEU A 850 -3.59 22.40 -0.59
C LEU A 850 -3.35 20.88 -0.58
N ASN A 851 -2.15 20.43 -0.97
CA ASN A 851 -1.72 19.04 -0.90
C ASN A 851 -1.08 18.75 0.48
N GLU A 852 -1.86 18.86 1.55
CA GLU A 852 -1.38 18.82 2.95
C GLU A 852 -0.47 20.00 3.36
N ILE A 853 -0.22 20.93 2.45
CA ILE A 853 0.47 22.21 2.68
C ILE A 853 -0.56 23.25 3.19
N ALA A 854 -0.12 24.20 4.01
CA ALA A 854 -0.99 25.25 4.53
C ALA A 854 -0.96 26.52 3.65
N PHE A 855 -2.06 27.26 3.58
CA PHE A 855 -2.03 28.69 3.31
C PHE A 855 -1.95 29.45 4.64
N GLY A 856 -0.92 30.27 4.84
CA GLY A 856 -0.59 30.92 6.09
C GLY A 856 -0.55 32.45 6.02
N VAL A 857 -1.14 33.12 7.01
CA VAL A 857 -1.12 34.58 7.20
C VAL A 857 -0.49 34.89 8.57
N PRO A 858 0.75 35.45 8.62
CA PRO A 858 1.38 35.86 9.87
C PRO A 858 0.52 36.88 10.65
N ALA A 859 0.42 36.71 11.97
CA ALA A 859 -0.45 37.53 12.81
C ALA A 859 0.16 38.87 13.25
N ASP A 860 1.49 39.01 13.17
CA ASP A 860 2.25 40.21 13.55
C ASP A 860 1.88 41.47 12.74
N GLN A 861 1.25 41.27 11.58
CA GLN A 861 0.74 42.31 10.68
C GLN A 861 -0.73 42.69 10.93
N LEU A 862 -1.47 42.00 11.81
CA LEU A 862 -2.92 42.16 12.00
C LEU A 862 -3.32 43.08 13.18
N ASN A 863 -2.39 43.43 14.08
CA ASN A 863 -2.64 44.20 15.31
C ASN A 863 -3.75 43.61 16.22
N PHE A 864 -3.93 42.29 16.20
CA PHE A 864 -4.89 41.59 17.06
C PHE A 864 -4.37 41.42 18.49
N ASN A 865 -5.30 41.31 19.44
CA ASN A 865 -5.02 40.97 20.84
C ASN A 865 -6.06 39.97 21.35
N SER A 866 -5.94 39.53 22.61
CA SER A 866 -6.83 38.52 23.20
C SER A 866 -8.33 38.87 23.12
N GLN A 867 -8.69 40.14 23.01
CA GLN A 867 -10.07 40.63 22.99
C GLN A 867 -10.54 41.07 21.59
N SER A 868 -9.70 40.94 20.56
CA SER A 868 -10.08 41.32 19.20
C SER A 868 -11.19 40.40 18.68
N PRO A 869 -12.33 40.95 18.22
CA PRO A 869 -13.28 40.18 17.44
C PRO A 869 -12.72 39.96 16.02
N PHE A 870 -13.01 38.81 15.42
CA PHE A 870 -12.63 38.53 14.04
C PHE A 870 -13.55 37.50 13.41
N THR A 871 -13.57 37.47 12.07
CA THR A 871 -14.19 36.39 11.31
C THR A 871 -13.20 35.91 10.27
N ILE A 872 -13.02 34.59 10.17
CA ILE A 872 -12.30 33.94 9.08
C ILE A 872 -13.33 33.23 8.23
N ALA A 873 -13.41 33.56 6.94
CA ALA A 873 -14.32 32.96 5.99
C ALA A 873 -13.57 32.52 4.72
N PHE A 874 -13.92 31.37 4.16
CA PHE A 874 -13.31 30.88 2.92
C PHE A 874 -14.12 29.74 2.30
N TRP A 875 -13.96 29.55 1.00
CA TRP A 875 -14.40 28.36 0.29
C TRP A 875 -13.33 27.26 0.37
N PHE A 876 -13.74 26.02 0.58
CA PHE A 876 -12.84 24.88 0.50
C PHE A 876 -13.53 23.66 -0.13
N LYS A 877 -12.76 22.83 -0.83
CA LYS A 877 -13.19 21.53 -1.35
C LYS A 877 -12.22 20.45 -0.88
N PRO A 878 -12.59 19.57 0.07
CA PRO A 878 -11.78 18.39 0.36
C PRO A 878 -11.73 17.50 -0.89
N ALA A 879 -10.55 17.12 -1.36
CA ALA A 879 -10.43 16.10 -2.41
C ALA A 879 -10.58 14.69 -1.80
N VAL A 880 -9.96 14.50 -0.63
CA VAL A 880 -10.02 13.29 0.18
C VAL A 880 -9.83 13.68 1.65
N PHE A 881 -10.37 12.88 2.57
CA PHE A 881 -10.01 12.97 3.98
C PHE A 881 -8.99 11.90 4.33
N ASN A 882 -7.73 12.30 4.45
CA ASN A 882 -6.67 11.39 4.86
C ASN A 882 -6.61 11.20 6.39
N HIS A 883 -7.76 10.98 7.03
CA HIS A 883 -7.88 10.94 8.49
C HIS A 883 -6.82 10.06 9.16
N ILE A 884 -6.14 10.62 10.15
CA ILE A 884 -5.42 9.86 11.19
C ILE A 884 -6.21 9.98 12.51
N SER A 885 -5.61 9.65 13.66
CA SER A 885 -6.26 9.56 14.99
C SER A 885 -7.42 10.53 15.23
N ASP A 886 -7.19 11.86 15.19
CA ASP A 886 -8.23 12.85 15.49
C ASP A 886 -9.00 13.31 14.24
N GLY A 887 -8.45 13.07 13.04
CA GLY A 887 -9.07 13.46 11.77
C GLY A 887 -8.15 14.26 10.84
N THR A 888 -8.75 15.16 10.06
CA THR A 888 -8.05 16.01 9.07
C THR A 888 -8.12 17.46 9.50
N HIS A 889 -6.97 18.11 9.60
CA HIS A 889 -6.85 19.50 10.02
C HIS A 889 -7.37 20.44 8.93
N LEU A 890 -8.27 21.37 9.27
CA LEU A 890 -8.73 22.42 8.36
C LEU A 890 -8.18 23.83 8.66
N LEU A 891 -8.36 24.39 9.87
CA LEU A 891 -7.89 25.74 10.25
C LEU A 891 -7.03 25.68 11.53
N ASN A 892 -5.97 26.47 11.62
CA ASN A 892 -5.19 26.69 12.85
C ASN A 892 -4.82 28.16 13.06
N ILE A 893 -4.62 28.54 14.32
CA ILE A 893 -3.87 29.73 14.69
C ILE A 893 -2.79 29.29 15.68
N ARG A 894 -1.53 29.17 15.22
CA ARG A 894 -0.42 28.68 16.05
C ARG A 894 0.90 29.39 15.76
N ALA A 895 1.83 29.27 16.70
CA ALA A 895 3.20 29.77 16.53
C ALA A 895 4.10 28.66 15.99
N ALA A 896 5.17 29.02 15.30
CA ALA A 896 6.21 28.08 14.88
C ALA A 896 6.91 27.44 16.09
N GLU A 897 7.08 28.20 17.16
CA GLU A 897 7.70 27.75 18.41
C GLU A 897 6.79 28.05 19.60
N ASP A 898 6.41 26.99 20.33
CA ASP A 898 5.68 27.06 21.61
C ASP A 898 5.88 25.75 22.39
N ARG A 899 5.50 25.71 23.66
CA ARG A 899 5.56 24.47 24.45
C ARG A 899 4.62 23.41 23.85
N TRP A 900 5.10 22.19 23.59
CA TRP A 900 4.24 21.08 23.21
C TRP A 900 3.17 20.80 24.29
N PRO A 901 1.88 20.58 23.94
CA PRO A 901 1.33 20.40 22.59
C PRO A 901 0.87 21.70 21.89
N ASP A 902 1.07 22.87 22.49
CA ASP A 902 0.49 24.15 22.01
C ASP A 902 1.07 24.59 20.66
N SER A 903 2.31 24.21 20.35
CA SER A 903 2.96 24.46 19.05
C SER A 903 2.37 23.66 17.90
N ASP A 904 1.72 22.55 18.19
CA ASP A 904 1.06 21.70 17.20
C ASP A 904 -0.44 21.96 17.13
N TRP A 905 -1.09 22.12 18.28
CA TRP A 905 -2.54 22.30 18.38
C TRP A 905 -2.96 23.75 18.22
N GLY A 906 -2.15 24.69 18.66
CA GLY A 906 -2.39 26.12 18.52
C GLY A 906 -3.28 26.76 19.59
N TRP A 907 -3.59 28.03 19.35
CA TRP A 907 -4.51 28.86 20.12
C TRP A 907 -5.98 28.57 19.78
N LEU A 908 -6.24 28.34 18.49
CA LEU A 908 -7.52 27.95 17.90
C LEU A 908 -7.24 26.91 16.82
N TRP A 909 -8.03 25.84 16.76
CA TRP A 909 -7.98 24.93 15.62
C TRP A 909 -9.34 24.35 15.27
N THR A 910 -9.50 24.01 13.99
CA THR A 910 -10.61 23.21 13.52
C THR A 910 -10.10 21.97 12.78
N HIS A 911 -10.83 20.88 12.92
CA HIS A 911 -10.56 19.66 12.18
C HIS A 911 -11.87 18.94 11.86
N ILE A 912 -11.85 18.19 10.77
CA ILE A 912 -12.90 17.28 10.37
C ILE A 912 -12.59 15.95 11.05
N GLN A 913 -13.47 15.49 11.93
CA GLN A 913 -13.22 14.34 12.81
C GLN A 913 -13.16 13.03 12.04
N ALA A 914 -12.25 12.13 12.42
CA ALA A 914 -12.13 10.81 11.80
C ALA A 914 -13.37 9.92 11.97
N SER A 915 -14.14 10.11 13.04
CA SER A 915 -15.27 9.24 13.40
C SER A 915 -16.47 9.37 12.45
N ASP A 916 -16.78 10.59 12.06
CA ASP A 916 -18.07 10.96 11.48
C ASP A 916 -17.99 12.19 10.57
N ASN A 917 -16.78 12.62 10.20
CA ASN A 917 -16.50 13.79 9.35
C ASN A 917 -17.20 15.09 9.80
N LYS A 918 -17.48 15.25 11.09
CA LYS A 918 -18.02 16.49 11.64
C LYS A 918 -16.91 17.50 11.90
N LEU A 919 -17.25 18.80 11.81
CA LEU A 919 -16.32 19.86 12.15
C LEU A 919 -16.24 20.04 13.67
N SER A 920 -15.05 19.85 14.21
CA SER A 920 -14.70 20.19 15.60
C SER A 920 -13.95 21.51 15.63
N PHE A 921 -14.50 22.50 16.32
CA PHE A 921 -13.83 23.75 16.67
C PHE A 921 -13.29 23.68 18.09
N ASN A 922 -12.07 24.16 18.28
CA ASN A 922 -11.36 24.06 19.55
C ASN A 922 -10.65 25.37 19.88
N LEU A 923 -10.78 25.82 21.13
CA LEU A 923 -10.04 26.96 21.70
C LEU A 923 -9.21 26.53 22.90
N LYS A 924 -7.93 26.89 22.92
CA LYS A 924 -7.01 26.50 23.99
C LYS A 924 -7.27 27.30 25.27
N LYS A 925 -7.47 26.61 26.40
CA LYS A 925 -7.63 27.26 27.71
C LYS A 925 -6.27 27.67 28.30
N LYS A 926 -6.27 28.41 29.41
CA LYS A 926 -5.01 28.86 30.06
C LYS A 926 -4.25 27.71 30.73
N GLU A 927 -4.92 26.63 31.08
CA GLU A 927 -4.30 25.44 31.69
C GLU A 927 -3.47 24.65 30.66
N SER A 928 -2.30 24.16 31.08
CA SER A 928 -1.41 23.34 30.25
C SER A 928 -1.81 21.86 30.24
N GLY A 929 -1.75 21.19 29.09
CA GLY A 929 -1.94 19.73 28.96
C GLY A 929 -2.85 19.34 27.80
N ALA A 930 -2.92 18.04 27.50
CA ALA A 930 -3.93 17.48 26.60
C ALA A 930 -5.32 17.54 27.25
N GLY A 931 -6.37 17.86 26.49
CA GLY A 931 -7.76 17.94 26.99
C GLY A 931 -8.13 19.27 27.67
N SER A 932 -7.24 20.26 27.68
CA SER A 932 -7.49 21.61 28.22
C SER A 932 -8.02 22.60 27.16
N GLU A 933 -9.09 22.24 26.47
CA GLU A 933 -9.72 23.07 25.43
C GLU A 933 -11.23 23.24 25.64
N THR A 934 -11.78 24.28 25.02
CA THR A 934 -13.22 24.43 24.80
C THR A 934 -13.55 23.88 23.43
N LYS A 935 -14.45 22.90 23.36
CA LYS A 935 -14.86 22.23 22.12
C LYS A 935 -16.27 22.65 21.71
N ILE A 936 -16.47 22.89 20.43
CA ILE A 936 -17.78 23.08 19.80
C ILE A 936 -17.81 22.16 18.58
N ILE A 937 -18.69 21.16 18.57
CA ILE A 937 -18.80 20.15 17.50
C ILE A 937 -20.06 20.44 16.68
N ALA A 938 -19.95 20.45 15.36
CA ALA A 938 -21.08 20.62 14.46
C ALA A 938 -21.89 19.31 14.34
N GLU A 939 -22.71 18.99 15.33
CA GLU A 939 -23.43 17.72 15.41
C GLU A 939 -24.36 17.45 14.22
N ASP A 940 -24.94 18.51 13.65
CA ASP A 940 -25.92 18.43 12.56
C ASP A 940 -25.31 18.71 11.17
N PHE A 941 -23.97 18.64 11.04
CA PHE A 941 -23.30 18.83 9.75
C PHE A 941 -22.13 17.87 9.52
N THR A 942 -22.23 17.08 8.45
CA THR A 942 -21.18 16.13 8.04
C THR A 942 -20.58 16.55 6.71
N PHE A 943 -19.25 16.60 6.63
CA PHE A 943 -18.55 16.90 5.38
C PHE A 943 -18.32 15.63 4.57
N VAL A 944 -18.40 15.76 3.25
CA VAL A 944 -18.03 14.71 2.31
C VAL A 944 -16.98 15.21 1.31
N PRO A 945 -16.09 14.34 0.82
CA PRO A 945 -15.12 14.71 -0.21
C PRO A 945 -15.78 15.19 -1.52
N ASN A 946 -15.00 15.90 -2.32
CA ASN A 946 -15.31 16.42 -3.65
C ASN A 946 -16.45 17.44 -3.73
N GLN A 947 -16.86 18.03 -2.60
CA GLN A 947 -17.86 19.10 -2.55
C GLN A 947 -17.28 20.42 -2.07
N TRP A 948 -17.72 21.53 -2.67
CA TRP A 948 -17.35 22.86 -2.19
C TRP A 948 -18.20 23.28 -1.00
N TYR A 949 -17.55 23.83 0.01
CA TYR A 949 -18.16 24.37 1.21
C TYR A 949 -17.59 25.75 1.51
N HIS A 950 -18.45 26.68 1.90
CA HIS A 950 -18.02 27.95 2.48
C HIS A 950 -18.08 27.85 4.01
N LEU A 951 -16.94 27.90 4.68
CA LEU A 951 -16.86 27.95 6.14
C LEU A 951 -16.67 29.39 6.60
N ALA A 952 -17.45 29.83 7.60
CA ALA A 952 -17.16 31.04 8.36
C ALA A 952 -17.07 30.74 9.86
N VAL A 953 -15.92 31.06 10.44
CA VAL A 953 -15.65 31.00 11.89
C VAL A 953 -15.72 32.41 12.43
N VAL A 954 -16.82 32.72 13.12
CA VAL A 954 -17.09 34.04 13.69
C VAL A 954 -16.72 34.02 15.18
N VAL A 955 -15.79 34.87 15.59
CA VAL A 955 -15.43 35.10 16.99
C VAL A 955 -15.74 36.55 17.35
N ASP A 956 -16.82 36.76 18.09
CA ASP A 956 -17.17 38.09 18.62
C ASP A 956 -16.74 38.21 20.09
N TYR A 957 -16.34 39.41 20.50
CA TYR A 957 -15.90 39.68 21.87
C TYR A 957 -16.79 40.73 22.52
N GLN A 958 -17.58 40.28 23.50
CA GLN A 958 -18.44 41.14 24.32
C GLN A 958 -18.02 41.06 25.80
N ASN A 959 -18.57 40.10 26.55
CA ASN A 959 -18.21 39.79 27.95
C ASN A 959 -17.45 38.46 28.07
N GLY A 960 -16.69 38.12 27.04
CA GLY A 960 -16.21 36.78 26.73
C GLY A 960 -16.37 36.51 25.22
N ARG A 961 -15.72 35.46 24.72
CA ARG A 961 -15.79 35.11 23.30
C ARG A 961 -17.08 34.37 23.00
N ASN A 962 -17.82 34.87 22.02
CA ASN A 962 -18.94 34.18 21.40
C ASN A 962 -18.47 33.64 20.04
N VAL A 963 -18.56 32.34 19.86
CA VAL A 963 -18.17 31.64 18.63
C VAL A 963 -19.43 31.22 17.90
N SER A 964 -19.50 31.49 16.60
CA SER A 964 -20.54 30.96 15.71
C SER A 964 -19.88 30.34 14.49
N LEU A 965 -20.32 29.14 14.13
CA LEU A 965 -19.83 28.38 13.00
C LEU A 965 -20.90 28.34 11.93
N TYR A 966 -20.57 28.77 10.72
CA TYR A 966 -21.47 28.75 9.59
C TYR A 966 -20.89 27.92 8.45
N VAL A 967 -21.73 27.11 7.82
CA VAL A 967 -21.40 26.42 6.57
C VAL A 967 -22.43 26.80 5.51
N ASN A 968 -21.97 27.23 4.34
CA ASN A 968 -22.81 27.67 3.22
C ASN A 968 -23.85 28.73 3.63
N GLY A 969 -23.46 29.64 4.54
CA GLY A 969 -24.32 30.72 5.03
C GLY A 969 -25.31 30.31 6.13
N LYS A 970 -25.40 29.03 6.47
CA LYS A 970 -26.28 28.50 7.54
C LYS A 970 -25.50 28.31 8.83
N LEU A 971 -26.07 28.77 9.95
CA LEU A 971 -25.50 28.52 11.28
C LEU A 971 -25.60 27.02 11.59
N ILE A 972 -24.46 26.39 11.86
CA ILE A 972 -24.39 24.96 12.19
C ILE A 972 -24.16 24.72 13.69
N ASN A 973 -23.45 25.61 14.39
CA ASN A 973 -23.38 25.60 15.86
C ASN A 973 -22.86 26.95 16.40
N SER A 974 -23.06 27.21 17.69
CA SER A 974 -22.48 28.37 18.40
C SER A 974 -22.18 28.04 19.87
N GLY A 975 -21.30 28.83 20.49
CA GLY A 975 -20.96 28.74 21.90
C GLY A 975 -20.60 30.12 22.46
N GLY A 976 -21.08 30.45 23.66
CA GLY A 976 -20.98 31.82 24.21
C GLY A 976 -20.20 31.92 25.52
N GLY A 977 -19.73 33.14 25.84
CA GLY A 977 -19.18 33.49 27.15
C GLY A 977 -17.83 32.86 27.49
N ILE A 978 -17.03 32.49 26.48
CA ILE A 978 -15.76 31.79 26.69
C ILE A 978 -14.68 32.78 27.13
N THR A 979 -14.34 32.77 28.42
CA THR A 979 -13.38 33.70 29.04
C THR A 979 -12.01 33.08 29.33
N ASN A 980 -11.97 31.79 29.68
CA ASN A 980 -10.72 31.06 29.96
C ASN A 980 -10.05 30.58 28.66
N VAL A 981 -9.34 31.48 27.99
CA VAL A 981 -8.56 31.20 26.76
C VAL A 981 -7.14 31.70 26.95
N LYS A 982 -6.16 30.99 26.38
CA LYS A 982 -4.76 31.41 26.34
C LYS A 982 -4.62 32.82 25.74
N ASP A 983 -3.62 33.58 26.18
CA ASP A 983 -3.41 34.94 25.67
C ASP A 983 -2.89 34.92 24.23
N TRP A 984 -3.28 35.92 23.45
CA TRP A 984 -2.85 36.09 22.06
C TRP A 984 -1.35 36.38 21.96
N LYS A 985 -0.69 35.87 20.92
CA LYS A 985 0.71 36.15 20.58
C LYS A 985 0.81 36.65 19.14
N ASN A 986 1.61 37.70 18.93
CA ASN A 986 1.90 38.18 17.57
C ASN A 986 2.72 37.20 16.73
N SER A 987 3.41 36.24 17.37
CA SER A 987 4.13 35.17 16.68
C SER A 987 3.21 34.07 16.09
N TYR A 988 1.90 34.21 16.23
CA TYR A 988 0.95 33.30 15.61
C TYR A 988 0.88 33.47 14.08
N THR A 989 0.46 32.42 13.41
CA THR A 989 0.11 32.40 11.99
C THR A 989 -1.26 31.76 11.86
N ILE A 990 -2.16 32.41 11.13
CA ILE A 990 -3.48 31.87 10.78
C ILE A 990 -3.25 30.98 9.56
N MET A 991 -3.61 29.70 9.65
CA MET A 991 -3.30 28.68 8.65
C MET A 991 -4.53 27.90 8.25
N VAL A 992 -4.81 27.77 6.96
CA VAL A 992 -5.77 26.77 6.43
C VAL A 992 -4.98 25.64 5.79
N GLY A 993 -5.22 24.41 6.21
CA GLY A 993 -4.44 23.22 5.88
C GLY A 993 -3.18 23.07 6.73
N GLY A 994 -2.21 22.29 6.24
CA GLY A 994 -1.02 21.91 6.99
C GLY A 994 -1.23 20.74 7.94
N ILE A 995 -0.16 19.99 8.21
CA ILE A 995 -0.16 18.89 9.19
C ILE A 995 -0.18 19.39 10.64
N ALA A 996 -0.73 18.60 11.55
CA ALA A 996 -0.62 18.81 13.00
C ALA A 996 -0.60 17.49 13.76
N ALA A 997 -0.09 17.51 15.00
CA ALA A 997 -0.13 16.34 15.87
C ALA A 997 -1.53 15.70 15.90
N ASN A 998 -1.58 14.38 15.62
CA ASN A 998 -2.78 13.54 15.53
C ASN A 998 -3.80 13.92 14.45
N ARG A 999 -3.49 14.85 13.54
CA ARG A 999 -4.36 15.24 12.42
C ARG A 999 -3.61 15.31 11.10
N ALA A 1000 -4.18 14.71 10.06
CA ALA A 1000 -3.61 14.76 8.73
C ALA A 1000 -3.74 16.15 8.14
N GLY A 1001 -2.85 16.50 7.22
CA GLY A 1001 -2.98 17.75 6.48
C GLY A 1001 -4.24 17.75 5.60
N PHE A 1002 -4.83 18.91 5.39
CA PHE A 1002 -5.92 19.06 4.44
C PHE A 1002 -5.45 18.77 3.03
N ASP A 1003 -6.04 17.75 2.40
CA ASP A 1003 -5.87 17.47 0.98
C ASP A 1003 -7.10 17.96 0.22
N GLY A 1004 -7.00 19.17 -0.34
CA GLY A 1004 -8.12 19.78 -1.04
C GLY A 1004 -7.77 21.09 -1.74
N TYR A 1005 -8.78 21.93 -1.90
CA TYR A 1005 -8.68 23.25 -2.50
C TYR A 1005 -9.16 24.31 -1.50
N LEU A 1006 -8.54 25.48 -1.51
CA LEU A 1006 -8.93 26.68 -0.78
C LEU A 1006 -9.18 27.79 -1.79
N ASP A 1007 -10.22 28.59 -1.58
CA ASP A 1007 -10.52 29.72 -2.43
C ASP A 1007 -11.13 30.87 -1.60
N GLU A 1008 -11.02 32.10 -2.09
CA GLU A 1008 -11.66 33.29 -1.54
C GLU A 1008 -11.42 33.48 -0.02
N PHE A 1009 -10.17 33.45 0.43
CA PHE A 1009 -9.84 33.54 1.85
C PHE A 1009 -10.03 34.98 2.38
N GLN A 1010 -10.89 35.13 3.38
CA GLN A 1010 -11.33 36.41 3.93
C GLN A 1010 -11.07 36.49 5.44
N LEU A 1011 -10.53 37.62 5.87
CA LEU A 1011 -10.25 37.95 7.26
C LEU A 1011 -10.87 39.30 7.61
N TYR A 1012 -11.84 39.25 8.52
CA TYR A 1012 -12.52 40.42 9.05
C TYR A 1012 -12.05 40.75 10.47
N ASN A 1013 -11.95 42.04 10.80
CA ASN A 1013 -11.64 42.53 12.16
C ASN A 1013 -12.89 42.73 13.04
N LYS A 1014 -13.97 42.00 12.74
CA LYS A 1014 -15.22 41.99 13.51
C LYS A 1014 -15.90 40.62 13.44
N GLY A 1015 -16.83 40.37 14.37
CA GLY A 1015 -17.78 39.28 14.23
C GLY A 1015 -18.84 39.63 13.17
N LEU A 1016 -19.00 38.81 12.12
CA LEU A 1016 -20.02 39.00 11.11
C LEU A 1016 -21.41 38.58 11.61
N THR A 1017 -22.45 39.30 11.19
CA THR A 1017 -23.84 38.87 11.33
C THR A 1017 -24.20 37.76 10.32
N ALA A 1018 -25.30 37.03 10.54
CA ALA A 1018 -25.73 35.96 9.62
C ALA A 1018 -25.91 36.43 8.17
N GLU A 1019 -26.43 37.65 7.95
CA GLU A 1019 -26.58 38.21 6.59
C GLU A 1019 -25.24 38.62 5.98
N GLU A 1020 -24.28 39.05 6.79
CA GLU A 1020 -22.92 39.35 6.30
C GLU A 1020 -22.14 38.07 5.97
N VAL A 1021 -22.38 36.97 6.71
CA VAL A 1021 -21.80 35.66 6.38
C VAL A 1021 -22.34 35.13 5.04
N LYS A 1022 -23.63 35.36 4.72
CA LYS A 1022 -24.14 35.02 3.38
C LYS A 1022 -23.44 35.82 2.30
N LYS A 1023 -23.21 37.12 2.52
CA LYS A 1023 -22.49 37.97 1.57
C LYS A 1023 -21.03 37.58 1.39
N SER A 1024 -20.37 37.03 2.41
CA SER A 1024 -18.96 36.60 2.28
C SER A 1024 -18.80 35.39 1.36
N MET A 1025 -19.89 34.69 1.01
CA MET A 1025 -19.86 33.60 0.03
C MET A 1025 -19.66 34.08 -1.40
N GLU A 1026 -19.91 35.36 -1.68
CA GLU A 1026 -19.79 35.98 -2.99
C GLU A 1026 -18.36 36.50 -3.20
N HIS A 1027 -17.97 36.69 -4.46
CA HIS A 1027 -16.75 37.42 -4.80
C HIS A 1027 -16.87 38.90 -4.43
N GLN A 1028 -15.92 39.42 -3.65
CA GLN A 1028 -16.03 40.76 -3.07
C GLN A 1028 -15.52 41.83 -4.04
N THR A 1029 -16.44 42.42 -4.81
CA THR A 1029 -16.12 43.55 -5.70
C THR A 1029 -16.09 44.91 -4.98
N VAL A 1030 -16.76 45.01 -3.83
CA VAL A 1030 -16.77 46.18 -2.96
C VAL A 1030 -16.22 45.80 -1.60
N ILE A 1031 -15.01 46.25 -1.30
CA ILE A 1031 -14.28 45.85 -0.09
C ILE A 1031 -14.75 46.68 1.11
N PRO A 1032 -15.44 46.10 2.12
CA PRO A 1032 -15.80 46.83 3.33
C PRO A 1032 -14.55 47.09 4.19
N GLU A 1033 -14.55 48.18 4.95
CA GLU A 1033 -13.42 48.55 5.84
C GLU A 1033 -13.06 47.41 6.81
N SER A 1034 -14.07 46.65 7.25
CA SER A 1034 -13.87 45.52 8.17
C SER A 1034 -13.22 44.29 7.54
N LEU A 1035 -13.23 44.14 6.21
CA LEU A 1035 -12.53 43.06 5.49
C LEU A 1035 -11.05 43.44 5.33
N ILE A 1036 -10.30 43.30 6.42
CA ILE A 1036 -8.91 43.77 6.47
C ILE A 1036 -7.98 42.97 5.56
N GLY A 1037 -8.21 41.66 5.42
CA GLY A 1037 -7.46 40.77 4.55
C GLY A 1037 -8.38 40.02 3.62
N TYR A 1038 -8.08 40.03 2.32
CA TYR A 1038 -8.84 39.26 1.33
C TYR A 1038 -7.86 38.72 0.29
N TRP A 1039 -7.90 37.42 0.05
CA TRP A 1039 -7.09 36.75 -0.94
C TRP A 1039 -8.01 35.96 -1.86
N ASP A 1040 -8.40 36.61 -2.96
CA ASP A 1040 -9.14 36.03 -4.09
C ASP A 1040 -8.27 35.12 -4.96
N PHE A 1041 -6.95 35.16 -4.76
CA PHE A 1041 -5.93 34.44 -5.52
C PHE A 1041 -5.92 34.74 -7.02
N GLU A 1042 -6.58 35.81 -7.47
CA GLU A 1042 -6.61 36.26 -8.88
C GLU A 1042 -5.35 37.07 -9.26
N THR A 1043 -4.40 37.21 -8.33
CA THR A 1043 -3.11 37.87 -8.56
C THR A 1043 -1.95 36.90 -8.36
N GLU A 1044 -0.94 37.01 -9.23
CA GLU A 1044 0.30 36.23 -9.10
C GLU A 1044 1.09 36.66 -7.85
N PRO A 1045 1.78 35.73 -7.17
CA PRO A 1045 2.68 36.07 -6.08
C PRO A 1045 3.87 36.87 -6.59
N ASN A 1046 4.52 37.59 -5.69
CA ASN A 1046 5.79 38.24 -6.02
C ASN A 1046 6.98 37.25 -6.01
N GLU A 1047 8.19 37.77 -6.25
CA GLU A 1047 9.44 37.00 -6.34
C GLU A 1047 9.79 36.20 -5.07
N ASN A 1048 9.20 36.57 -3.93
CA ASN A 1048 9.39 35.92 -2.63
C ASN A 1048 8.24 34.96 -2.26
N ASN A 1049 7.38 34.61 -3.22
CA ASN A 1049 6.16 33.81 -3.02
C ASN A 1049 5.13 34.47 -2.07
N GLU A 1050 5.17 35.81 -1.92
CA GLU A 1050 4.18 36.56 -1.13
C GLU A 1050 2.91 36.80 -1.96
N ILE A 1051 1.74 36.46 -1.40
CA ILE A 1051 0.43 36.79 -1.95
C ILE A 1051 -0.12 38.01 -1.20
N LEU A 1052 -0.30 39.13 -1.91
CA LEU A 1052 -0.80 40.37 -1.33
C LEU A 1052 -2.32 40.33 -1.21
N SER A 1053 -2.83 40.89 -0.11
CA SER A 1053 -4.27 41.05 0.12
C SER A 1053 -4.89 42.07 -0.85
N THR A 1054 -6.06 41.76 -1.38
CA THR A 1054 -6.96 42.66 -2.11
C THR A 1054 -7.99 43.33 -1.19
N GLY A 1055 -7.92 43.07 0.12
CA GLY A 1055 -8.78 43.64 1.17
C GLY A 1055 -8.50 45.11 1.48
N SER A 1056 -9.11 45.63 2.55
CA SER A 1056 -8.97 47.04 2.93
C SER A 1056 -7.53 47.40 3.31
N ASN A 1057 -6.77 46.43 3.84
CA ASN A 1057 -5.33 46.52 4.02
C ASN A 1057 -4.58 45.68 2.96
N LYS A 1058 -4.09 46.37 1.92
CA LYS A 1058 -3.37 45.77 0.79
C LYS A 1058 -1.91 45.43 1.07
N THR A 1059 -1.39 45.78 2.25
CA THR A 1059 -0.01 45.44 2.63
C THR A 1059 0.08 44.08 3.32
N LEU A 1060 -1.06 43.44 3.62
CA LEU A 1060 -1.06 42.13 4.25
C LEU A 1060 -0.57 41.05 3.29
N LYS A 1061 0.20 40.11 3.83
CA LYS A 1061 0.88 39.04 3.09
C LYS A 1061 0.42 37.67 3.56
N GLY A 1062 0.06 36.82 2.61
CA GLY A 1062 -0.17 35.39 2.79
C GLY A 1062 0.85 34.55 2.02
N TYR A 1063 1.00 33.28 2.41
CA TYR A 1063 2.01 32.37 1.87
C TYR A 1063 1.47 30.94 1.76
N MET A 1064 1.77 30.23 0.67
CA MET A 1064 1.78 28.77 0.71
C MET A 1064 2.95 28.31 1.57
N THR A 1065 2.68 27.51 2.61
CA THR A 1065 3.57 27.25 3.75
C THR A 1065 3.65 25.77 4.06
N GLU A 1066 4.83 25.19 3.87
CA GLU A 1066 5.19 23.85 4.35
C GLU A 1066 5.55 23.91 5.84
N ILE A 1067 5.06 22.95 6.63
CA ILE A 1067 5.36 22.83 8.06
C ILE A 1067 6.37 21.69 8.26
N LYS A 1068 7.57 22.02 8.73
CA LYS A 1068 8.62 21.05 9.05
C LYS A 1068 8.80 20.96 10.56
N THR A 1069 8.54 19.80 11.14
CA THR A 1069 8.83 19.55 12.55
C THR A 1069 10.33 19.33 12.73
N VAL A 1070 10.98 20.16 13.54
CA VAL A 1070 12.44 20.10 13.77
C VAL A 1070 12.75 19.33 15.04
N SER A 1071 11.99 19.59 16.10
CA SER A 1071 12.05 18.90 17.37
C SER A 1071 10.72 19.06 18.10
N GLN A 1072 10.52 18.36 19.21
CA GLN A 1072 9.32 18.55 20.03
C GLN A 1072 9.13 20.04 20.37
N GLY A 1073 7.96 20.56 20.01
CA GLY A 1073 7.57 21.94 20.28
C GLY A 1073 8.09 23.00 19.29
N VAL A 1074 8.88 22.59 18.29
CA VAL A 1074 9.53 23.51 17.35
C VAL A 1074 9.25 23.08 15.92
N ASN A 1075 8.52 23.94 15.20
CA ASN A 1075 8.23 23.83 13.79
C ASN A 1075 8.93 24.93 13.00
N GLN A 1076 9.22 24.67 11.73
CA GLN A 1076 9.63 25.66 10.75
C GLN A 1076 8.53 25.83 9.70
N TYR A 1077 8.21 27.08 9.40
CA TYR A 1077 7.25 27.46 8.37
C TYR A 1077 8.02 27.96 7.16
N VAL A 1078 7.99 27.18 6.09
CA VAL A 1078 8.79 27.43 4.89
C VAL A 1078 7.85 27.83 3.76
N PRO A 1079 7.94 29.07 3.24
CA PRO A 1079 7.22 29.45 2.04
C PRO A 1079 7.63 28.57 0.85
N VAL A 1080 6.64 28.09 0.10
CA VAL A 1080 6.83 27.21 -1.05
C VAL A 1080 6.09 27.76 -2.28
N ASP A 1081 6.38 27.18 -3.43
CA ASP A 1081 5.73 27.56 -4.69
C ASP A 1081 4.24 27.22 -4.65
N ILE A 1082 3.44 28.05 -5.31
CA ILE A 1082 1.98 27.93 -5.31
C ILE A 1082 1.55 26.90 -6.36
N THR A 1083 0.59 26.06 -5.97
CA THR A 1083 -0.14 25.19 -6.89
C THR A 1083 -1.59 25.65 -6.97
N TYR A 1084 -2.11 25.81 -8.17
CA TYR A 1084 -3.47 26.29 -8.43
C TYR A 1084 -4.38 25.18 -8.97
N GLY A 1085 -5.68 25.37 -8.84
CA GLY A 1085 -6.71 24.56 -9.49
C GLY A 1085 -8.00 25.36 -9.65
N THR A 1086 -9.08 24.68 -10.05
CA THR A 1086 -10.42 25.30 -10.09
C THR A 1086 -10.82 25.76 -8.71
N GLY A 1087 -11.33 26.99 -8.61
CA GLY A 1087 -11.94 27.54 -7.41
C GLY A 1087 -13.41 27.15 -7.25
N ALA A 1088 -14.12 27.93 -6.44
CA ALA A 1088 -15.52 27.71 -6.13
C ALA A 1088 -16.41 27.83 -7.38
N PRO A 1089 -17.28 26.84 -7.67
CA PRO A 1089 -18.06 26.77 -8.92
C PRO A 1089 -19.16 27.83 -9.01
N PHE A 1090 -19.35 28.62 -7.96
CA PHE A 1090 -20.34 29.69 -7.90
C PHE A 1090 -19.74 31.08 -8.19
N ILE A 1091 -18.42 31.14 -8.42
CA ILE A 1091 -17.69 32.38 -8.59
C ILE A 1091 -16.96 32.36 -9.93
N SER A 1092 -17.32 33.30 -10.81
CA SER A 1092 -16.59 33.56 -12.04
C SER A 1092 -15.26 34.23 -11.74
N GLY A 1093 -14.18 33.74 -12.35
CA GLY A 1093 -12.84 34.33 -12.24
C GLY A 1093 -12.42 35.07 -13.50
N SER A 1094 -11.23 35.65 -13.47
CA SER A 1094 -10.70 36.46 -14.56
C SER A 1094 -9.51 35.82 -15.28
N ILE A 1095 -8.77 34.96 -14.59
CA ILE A 1095 -7.50 34.39 -15.10
C ILE A 1095 -7.47 32.86 -15.16
N PHE A 1096 -8.26 32.16 -14.34
CA PHE A 1096 -8.26 30.70 -14.35
C PHE A 1096 -9.27 30.15 -15.36
N LYS A 1097 -8.75 29.76 -16.53
CA LYS A 1097 -9.54 29.17 -17.60
C LYS A 1097 -9.78 27.68 -17.33
N VAL A 1098 -11.04 27.29 -17.24
CA VAL A 1098 -11.45 25.89 -17.38
C VAL A 1098 -11.40 25.57 -18.86
N GLU A 1099 -10.38 24.81 -19.26
CA GLU A 1099 -10.14 24.46 -20.66
C GLU A 1099 -10.14 22.95 -20.84
N THR A 1100 -10.92 22.48 -21.81
CA THR A 1100 -11.08 21.08 -22.12
C THR A 1100 -10.05 20.64 -23.14
N LYS A 1101 -9.21 19.69 -22.74
CA LYS A 1101 -8.14 19.15 -23.58
C LYS A 1101 -8.36 17.67 -23.89
N PRO A 1102 -8.20 17.26 -25.16
CA PRO A 1102 -8.17 15.86 -25.50
C PRO A 1102 -6.82 15.23 -25.15
N SER A 1103 -6.88 14.04 -24.57
CA SER A 1103 -5.75 13.11 -24.50
C SER A 1103 -6.16 11.79 -25.12
N TRP A 1104 -5.20 11.14 -25.79
CA TRP A 1104 -5.44 9.93 -26.55
C TRP A 1104 -4.51 8.83 -26.05
N LYS A 1105 -5.10 7.70 -25.70
CA LYS A 1105 -4.37 6.45 -25.48
C LYS A 1105 -4.69 5.51 -26.64
N LEU A 1106 -3.80 5.52 -27.62
CA LEU A 1106 -3.88 4.68 -28.82
C LEU A 1106 -2.95 3.48 -28.62
N GLU A 1107 -3.52 2.28 -28.62
CA GLU A 1107 -2.76 1.07 -28.33
C GLU A 1107 -1.78 0.74 -29.45
N GLU A 1108 -0.47 0.69 -29.17
CA GLU A 1108 0.59 0.39 -30.15
C GLU A 1108 0.68 1.32 -31.36
N ALA A 1109 -0.18 2.33 -31.47
CA ALA A 1109 -0.12 3.33 -32.53
C ALA A 1109 0.94 4.39 -32.25
N GLN A 1110 1.63 4.82 -33.29
CA GLN A 1110 2.49 6.00 -33.27
C GLN A 1110 1.67 7.21 -33.72
N ILE A 1111 1.47 8.18 -32.83
CA ILE A 1111 0.85 9.46 -33.18
C ILE A 1111 1.72 10.18 -34.23
N GLN A 1112 1.09 10.62 -35.31
CA GLN A 1112 1.71 11.30 -36.44
C GLN A 1112 1.28 12.77 -36.45
N GLY A 1113 2.16 13.66 -35.97
CA GLY A 1113 1.90 15.10 -35.90
C GLY A 1113 1.23 15.55 -34.60
N ASP A 1114 0.65 16.74 -34.62
CA ASP A 1114 0.06 17.36 -33.44
C ASP A 1114 -1.34 16.81 -33.13
N ILE A 1115 -1.63 16.61 -31.85
CA ILE A 1115 -3.00 16.39 -31.37
C ILE A 1115 -3.74 17.72 -31.51
N THR A 1116 -4.88 17.72 -32.21
CA THR A 1116 -5.70 18.93 -32.39
C THR A 1116 -7.05 18.74 -31.71
N GLY A 1117 -7.60 19.79 -31.10
CA GLY A 1117 -8.96 19.76 -30.60
C GLY A 1117 -9.25 20.69 -29.43
N THR A 1118 -10.53 21.00 -29.26
CA THR A 1118 -11.14 21.69 -28.12
C THR A 1118 -12.11 20.73 -27.41
N GLY A 1119 -12.84 21.17 -26.39
CA GLY A 1119 -13.94 20.37 -25.84
C GLY A 1119 -15.02 19.97 -26.86
N GLU A 1120 -15.20 20.75 -27.93
CA GLU A 1120 -16.28 20.56 -28.90
C GLU A 1120 -15.92 19.61 -30.03
N ALA A 1121 -14.68 19.63 -30.51
CA ALA A 1121 -14.22 18.76 -31.58
C ALA A 1121 -12.70 18.68 -31.62
N GLY A 1122 -12.17 17.57 -32.11
CA GLY A 1122 -10.75 17.39 -32.30
C GLY A 1122 -10.42 16.16 -33.11
N SER A 1123 -9.14 16.01 -33.43
CA SER A 1123 -8.64 14.88 -34.20
C SER A 1123 -7.18 14.55 -33.86
N VAL A 1124 -6.83 13.28 -34.04
CA VAL A 1124 -5.45 12.80 -34.01
C VAL A 1124 -5.24 11.81 -35.16
N VAL A 1125 -4.07 11.88 -35.78
CA VAL A 1125 -3.65 10.89 -36.78
C VAL A 1125 -2.64 9.97 -36.14
N ALA A 1126 -2.79 8.67 -36.32
CA ALA A 1126 -1.82 7.69 -35.83
C ALA A 1126 -1.60 6.58 -36.85
N ALA A 1127 -0.43 5.93 -36.79
CA ALA A 1127 -0.09 4.80 -37.64
C ALA A 1127 0.28 3.59 -36.79
N TYR A 1128 -0.10 2.40 -37.23
CA TYR A 1128 0.09 1.17 -36.47
C TYR A 1128 1.27 0.36 -37.02
N PRO A 1129 2.38 0.21 -36.26
CA PRO A 1129 3.58 -0.51 -36.70
C PRO A 1129 3.49 -2.03 -36.49
N SER A 1130 2.53 -2.50 -35.69
CA SER A 1130 2.30 -3.92 -35.36
C SER A 1130 0.98 -4.40 -35.95
N GLU A 1131 0.92 -5.69 -36.31
CA GLU A 1131 -0.35 -6.36 -36.61
C GLU A 1131 -1.14 -6.61 -35.33
N GLY A 1132 -2.47 -6.67 -35.42
CA GLY A 1132 -3.32 -6.94 -34.27
C GLY A 1132 -4.60 -6.12 -34.25
N GLU A 1133 -5.35 -6.27 -33.16
CA GLU A 1133 -6.57 -5.53 -32.89
C GLU A 1133 -6.34 -4.56 -31.74
N PHE A 1134 -6.59 -3.28 -31.99
CA PHE A 1134 -6.22 -2.21 -31.08
C PHE A 1134 -7.41 -1.31 -30.75
N ASN A 1135 -7.50 -0.89 -29.50
CA ASN A 1135 -8.45 0.12 -29.09
C ASN A 1135 -7.84 1.53 -29.13
N ALA A 1136 -8.71 2.53 -29.27
CA ALA A 1136 -8.35 3.93 -29.11
C ALA A 1136 -9.23 4.54 -28.02
N ILE A 1137 -8.60 5.03 -26.95
CA ILE A 1137 -9.31 5.71 -25.85
C ILE A 1137 -9.07 7.20 -26.02
N LEU A 1138 -10.16 7.94 -26.20
CA LEU A 1138 -10.19 9.39 -26.05
C LEU A 1138 -10.59 9.72 -24.62
N THR A 1139 -9.85 10.61 -23.98
CA THR A 1139 -10.24 11.25 -22.73
C THR A 1139 -10.31 12.76 -22.95
N LEU A 1140 -11.47 13.36 -22.66
CA LEU A 1140 -11.62 14.81 -22.56
C LEU A 1140 -11.55 15.18 -21.09
N GLU A 1141 -10.67 16.11 -20.73
CA GLU A 1141 -10.43 16.51 -19.35
C GLU A 1141 -10.36 18.03 -19.23
N ASN A 1142 -10.97 18.56 -18.17
CA ASN A 1142 -10.78 19.93 -17.71
C ASN A 1142 -10.80 19.96 -16.18
N GLY A 1143 -10.78 21.17 -15.60
CA GLY A 1143 -10.77 21.36 -14.15
C GLY A 1143 -11.99 20.80 -13.39
N TRP A 1144 -13.10 20.49 -14.06
CA TRP A 1144 -14.30 19.90 -13.45
C TRP A 1144 -14.34 18.38 -13.49
N GLY A 1145 -13.49 17.74 -14.30
CA GLY A 1145 -13.39 16.29 -14.38
C GLY A 1145 -12.97 15.81 -15.76
N SER A 1146 -13.01 14.48 -15.92
CA SER A 1146 -12.71 13.83 -17.20
C SER A 1146 -13.81 12.85 -17.60
N VAL A 1147 -13.97 12.67 -18.91
CA VAL A 1147 -14.81 11.63 -19.49
C VAL A 1147 -13.98 10.89 -20.54
N SER A 1148 -14.12 9.57 -20.58
CA SER A 1148 -13.40 8.74 -21.55
C SER A 1148 -14.37 7.93 -22.41
N LYS A 1149 -14.05 7.78 -23.69
CA LYS A 1149 -14.77 6.92 -24.63
C LYS A 1149 -13.77 6.06 -25.38
N THR A 1150 -14.03 4.77 -25.44
CA THR A 1150 -13.21 3.81 -26.18
C THR A 1150 -13.84 3.55 -27.54
N TYR A 1151 -13.09 3.82 -28.60
CA TYR A 1151 -13.34 3.27 -29.91
C TYR A 1151 -12.76 1.86 -29.95
N ARG A 1152 -13.63 0.87 -30.15
CA ARG A 1152 -13.24 -0.54 -30.13
C ARG A 1152 -12.84 -0.98 -31.53
N SER A 1153 -11.73 -1.71 -31.60
CA SER A 1153 -11.32 -2.52 -32.75
C SER A 1153 -10.88 -1.75 -34.01
N VAL A 1154 -9.58 -1.39 -34.06
CA VAL A 1154 -8.84 -1.17 -35.31
C VAL A 1154 -8.01 -2.42 -35.60
N THR A 1155 -8.36 -3.15 -36.67
CA THR A 1155 -7.67 -4.37 -37.10
C THR A 1155 -6.58 -4.04 -38.12
N VAL A 1156 -5.33 -4.32 -37.78
CA VAL A 1156 -4.15 -4.01 -38.61
C VAL A 1156 -3.62 -5.30 -39.24
N THR A 1157 -3.55 -5.33 -40.57
CA THR A 1157 -3.17 -6.51 -41.36
C THR A 1157 -1.82 -6.32 -42.07
N ASP A 1158 -1.09 -7.41 -42.34
CA ASP A 1158 0.18 -7.39 -43.09
C ASP A 1158 -0.16 -7.46 -44.60
N GLY A 1159 -0.14 -6.32 -45.30
CA GLY A 1159 -0.67 -6.10 -46.66
C GLY A 1159 -0.10 -7.00 -47.77
N GLY A 1160 -0.52 -8.27 -47.82
CA GLY A 1160 -0.14 -9.25 -48.83
C GLY A 1160 -1.13 -9.33 -49.99
N VAL A 1161 -0.62 -9.21 -51.22
CA VAL A 1161 -1.38 -9.30 -52.49
C VAL A 1161 -2.03 -10.68 -52.67
N GLY A 1162 -3.37 -10.76 -52.65
CA GLY A 1162 -4.07 -11.96 -53.14
C GLY A 1162 -5.54 -12.14 -52.74
N PHE A 1163 -6.43 -11.62 -53.59
CA PHE A 1163 -7.88 -11.87 -53.69
C PHE A 1163 -8.77 -11.34 -52.55
N ALA A 1164 -9.47 -10.26 -52.88
CA ALA A 1164 -10.68 -9.83 -52.21
C ALA A 1164 -11.70 -10.98 -52.18
N ASP A 1165 -12.14 -11.33 -50.98
CA ASP A 1165 -13.54 -11.54 -50.69
C ASP A 1165 -13.83 -11.05 -49.26
N ASN A 1166 -14.86 -10.23 -49.14
CA ASN A 1166 -15.36 -9.67 -47.90
C ASN A 1166 -15.66 -10.79 -46.87
N GLU A 1167 -14.87 -10.88 -45.81
CA GLU A 1167 -15.29 -11.52 -44.55
C GLU A 1167 -15.15 -10.54 -43.40
N LEU A 1168 -16.24 -9.80 -43.16
CA LEU A 1168 -16.57 -9.28 -41.84
C LEU A 1168 -16.62 -10.48 -40.89
N GLU A 1169 -15.73 -10.55 -39.90
CA GLU A 1169 -15.89 -11.47 -38.77
C GLU A 1169 -17.07 -11.01 -37.90
N ILE A 1170 -18.25 -11.43 -38.32
CA ILE A 1170 -19.46 -11.42 -37.50
C ILE A 1170 -19.35 -12.66 -36.60
N ALA A 1171 -19.33 -12.46 -35.27
CA ALA A 1171 -19.16 -13.52 -34.29
C ALA A 1171 -20.36 -14.49 -34.25
N TYR A 1172 -20.35 -15.49 -35.14
CA TYR A 1172 -21.20 -16.67 -35.03
C TYR A 1172 -20.41 -17.77 -34.33
N ASN A 1173 -20.70 -18.02 -33.04
CA ASN A 1173 -20.04 -19.06 -32.25
C ASN A 1173 -20.99 -20.21 -31.97
N ALA A 1174 -20.50 -21.44 -32.16
CA ALA A 1174 -21.19 -22.67 -31.81
C ALA A 1174 -20.66 -23.24 -30.49
N TYR A 1175 -21.52 -23.42 -29.48
CA TYR A 1175 -21.12 -23.95 -28.18
C TYR A 1175 -22.19 -24.86 -27.54
N PRO A 1176 -21.79 -25.91 -26.81
CA PRO A 1176 -20.41 -26.39 -26.68
C PRO A 1176 -19.88 -26.96 -28.01
N ASN A 1177 -18.56 -26.91 -28.21
CA ASN A 1177 -17.88 -27.58 -29.32
C ASN A 1177 -16.54 -28.12 -28.79
N PRO A 1178 -16.42 -29.43 -28.51
CA PRO A 1178 -17.29 -30.52 -28.97
C PRO A 1178 -18.64 -30.62 -28.22
N PHE A 1179 -19.67 -31.17 -28.87
CA PHE A 1179 -21.02 -31.39 -28.33
C PHE A 1179 -21.46 -32.87 -28.37
N VAL A 1180 -22.52 -33.26 -27.66
CA VAL A 1180 -23.02 -34.66 -27.64
C VAL A 1180 -24.13 -34.87 -28.66
N ASP A 1181 -25.29 -34.23 -28.53
CA ASP A 1181 -26.39 -34.29 -29.52
C ASP A 1181 -26.86 -32.90 -29.98
N GLU A 1182 -26.62 -31.87 -29.16
CA GLU A 1182 -27.15 -30.53 -29.35
C GLU A 1182 -26.06 -29.47 -29.12
N LEU A 1183 -26.13 -28.37 -29.88
CA LEU A 1183 -25.28 -27.20 -29.73
C LEU A 1183 -26.10 -25.91 -29.92
N ASN A 1184 -25.62 -24.81 -29.36
CA ASN A 1184 -26.20 -23.48 -29.55
C ASN A 1184 -25.37 -22.69 -30.56
N ILE A 1185 -26.03 -21.94 -31.42
CA ILE A 1185 -25.40 -20.99 -32.35
C ILE A 1185 -25.86 -19.60 -31.94
N ARG A 1186 -24.91 -18.73 -31.56
CA ARG A 1186 -25.21 -17.32 -31.28
C ARG A 1186 -25.22 -16.51 -32.57
N PHE A 1187 -26.27 -15.71 -32.76
CA PHE A 1187 -26.39 -14.79 -33.88
C PHE A 1187 -26.08 -13.37 -33.42
N ALA A 1188 -25.29 -12.64 -34.20
CA ALA A 1188 -24.82 -11.30 -33.83
C ALA A 1188 -25.70 -10.15 -34.32
N ASN A 1189 -26.73 -10.43 -35.14
CA ASN A 1189 -27.69 -9.44 -35.64
C ASN A 1189 -29.07 -10.09 -35.79
N GLU A 1190 -30.14 -9.32 -35.59
CA GLU A 1190 -31.51 -9.75 -35.89
C GLU A 1190 -31.71 -10.08 -37.38
N GLY A 1191 -32.53 -11.09 -37.70
CA GLY A 1191 -32.84 -11.46 -39.09
C GLY A 1191 -33.34 -12.89 -39.27
N THR A 1192 -33.74 -13.23 -40.50
CA THR A 1192 -34.10 -14.61 -40.88
C THR A 1192 -32.91 -15.31 -41.53
N TYR A 1193 -32.53 -16.47 -40.98
CA TYR A 1193 -31.37 -17.23 -41.37
C TYR A 1193 -31.73 -18.68 -41.70
N ALA A 1194 -31.06 -19.26 -42.70
CA ALA A 1194 -31.09 -20.68 -43.01
C ALA A 1194 -29.79 -21.34 -42.52
N ILE A 1195 -29.90 -22.33 -41.65
CA ILE A 1195 -28.81 -23.09 -41.04
C ILE A 1195 -28.81 -24.47 -41.68
N GLU A 1196 -27.75 -24.84 -42.39
CA GLU A 1196 -27.58 -26.14 -43.05
C GLU A 1196 -26.42 -26.90 -42.42
N VAL A 1197 -26.63 -28.16 -42.05
CA VAL A 1197 -25.61 -29.02 -41.42
C VAL A 1197 -25.15 -30.06 -42.43
N PHE A 1198 -23.85 -30.21 -42.61
CA PHE A 1198 -23.22 -31.20 -43.49
C PHE A 1198 -22.30 -32.11 -42.69
N ASP A 1199 -22.22 -33.38 -43.06
CA ASP A 1199 -21.17 -34.27 -42.56
C ASP A 1199 -19.82 -34.01 -43.24
N ALA A 1200 -18.76 -34.65 -42.75
CA ALA A 1200 -17.41 -34.51 -43.31
C ALA A 1200 -17.27 -34.98 -44.77
N ALA A 1201 -18.24 -35.72 -45.32
CA ALA A 1201 -18.27 -36.13 -46.73
C ALA A 1201 -19.03 -35.12 -47.62
N GLY A 1202 -19.52 -34.03 -47.04
CA GLY A 1202 -20.28 -32.99 -47.74
C GLY A 1202 -21.75 -33.35 -47.99
N LYS A 1203 -22.26 -34.41 -47.35
CA LYS A 1203 -23.69 -34.75 -47.41
C LYS A 1203 -24.45 -33.88 -46.41
N MET A 1204 -25.50 -33.21 -46.87
CA MET A 1204 -26.40 -32.45 -45.99
C MET A 1204 -27.17 -33.42 -45.07
N ILE A 1205 -27.08 -33.15 -43.77
CA ILE A 1205 -27.66 -33.95 -42.68
C ILE A 1205 -28.94 -33.30 -42.17
N ASP A 1206 -28.96 -31.96 -42.07
CA ASP A 1206 -30.12 -31.21 -41.63
C ASP A 1206 -30.13 -29.79 -42.22
N ALA A 1207 -31.30 -29.16 -42.26
CA ALA A 1207 -31.45 -27.76 -42.63
C ALA A 1207 -32.64 -27.13 -41.91
N LYS A 1208 -32.46 -25.93 -41.35
CA LYS A 1208 -33.47 -25.21 -40.58
C LYS A 1208 -33.47 -23.72 -40.94
N GLU A 1209 -34.64 -23.15 -41.19
CA GLU A 1209 -34.81 -21.71 -41.33
C GLU A 1209 -35.41 -21.13 -40.04
N THR A 1210 -34.89 -20.00 -39.57
CA THR A 1210 -35.32 -19.39 -38.30
C THR A 1210 -35.12 -17.89 -38.32
N THR A 1211 -36.02 -17.15 -37.67
CA THR A 1211 -35.82 -15.73 -37.38
C THR A 1211 -35.24 -15.59 -35.98
N VAL A 1212 -34.22 -14.73 -35.82
CA VAL A 1212 -33.52 -14.46 -34.56
C VAL A 1212 -33.55 -12.97 -34.26
N ALA A 1213 -33.63 -12.63 -32.98
CA ALA A 1213 -33.38 -11.29 -32.46
C ALA A 1213 -31.86 -11.04 -32.27
N ASP A 1214 -31.49 -9.79 -32.06
CA ASP A 1214 -30.09 -9.41 -31.87
C ASP A 1214 -29.46 -10.11 -30.65
N GLY A 1215 -28.31 -10.76 -30.86
CA GLY A 1215 -27.60 -11.51 -29.82
C GLY A 1215 -28.22 -12.86 -29.40
N GLU A 1216 -29.32 -13.30 -30.04
CA GLU A 1216 -30.06 -14.52 -29.66
C GLU A 1216 -29.33 -15.82 -30.01
N ASN A 1217 -29.56 -16.86 -29.20
CA ASN A 1217 -29.02 -18.21 -29.42
C ASN A 1217 -30.07 -19.13 -30.02
N ILE A 1218 -29.72 -19.81 -31.11
CA ILE A 1218 -30.53 -20.88 -31.67
C ILE A 1218 -29.99 -22.23 -31.25
N HIS A 1219 -30.89 -23.02 -30.69
CA HIS A 1219 -30.64 -24.41 -30.35
C HIS A 1219 -30.74 -25.30 -31.60
N LEU A 1220 -29.71 -26.12 -31.83
CA LEU A 1220 -29.59 -27.01 -32.98
C LEU A 1220 -29.19 -28.43 -32.53
N SER A 1221 -30.05 -29.41 -32.85
CA SER A 1221 -29.77 -30.83 -32.64
C SER A 1221 -29.20 -31.43 -33.93
N VAL A 1222 -28.08 -32.15 -33.88
CA VAL A 1222 -27.46 -32.77 -35.07
C VAL A 1222 -27.64 -34.29 -35.02
N ASN A 1223 -28.58 -34.79 -35.82
CA ASN A 1223 -28.91 -36.22 -35.90
C ASN A 1223 -27.96 -37.00 -36.83
N GLY A 1224 -26.70 -37.16 -36.40
CA GLY A 1224 -25.72 -38.01 -37.08
C GLY A 1224 -24.78 -38.73 -36.10
N ALA A 1225 -23.91 -39.61 -36.61
CA ALA A 1225 -22.92 -40.33 -35.82
C ALA A 1225 -21.82 -39.42 -35.25
N ALA A 1226 -21.07 -39.86 -34.24
CA ALA A 1226 -19.90 -39.13 -33.72
C ALA A 1226 -18.92 -38.81 -34.86
N GLY A 1227 -18.47 -37.54 -34.96
CA GLY A 1227 -17.68 -37.07 -36.09
C GLY A 1227 -17.68 -35.54 -36.27
N ILE A 1228 -17.03 -35.09 -37.35
CA ILE A 1228 -16.95 -33.67 -37.73
C ILE A 1228 -18.16 -33.31 -38.60
N TYR A 1229 -18.80 -32.19 -38.26
CA TYR A 1229 -19.87 -31.57 -39.05
C TYR A 1229 -19.50 -30.13 -39.40
N PHE A 1230 -20.06 -29.66 -40.51
CA PHE A 1230 -19.96 -28.29 -40.98
C PHE A 1230 -21.35 -27.65 -41.00
N ILE A 1231 -21.51 -26.51 -40.32
CA ILE A 1231 -22.77 -25.78 -40.25
C ILE A 1231 -22.64 -24.51 -41.07
N ASN A 1232 -23.40 -24.40 -42.15
CA ASN A 1232 -23.50 -23.19 -42.96
C ASN A 1232 -24.68 -22.35 -42.49
N ILE A 1233 -24.41 -21.09 -42.16
CA ILE A 1233 -25.43 -20.10 -41.83
C ILE A 1233 -25.60 -19.20 -43.06
N LYS A 1234 -26.83 -19.09 -43.56
CA LYS A 1234 -27.19 -18.35 -44.78
C LYS A 1234 -28.23 -17.28 -44.49
N GLN A 1235 -28.20 -16.20 -45.25
CA GLN A 1235 -29.27 -15.20 -45.35
C GLN A 1235 -29.44 -14.83 -46.83
N ASP A 1236 -30.67 -14.78 -47.34
CA ASP A 1236 -30.98 -14.47 -48.74
C ASP A 1236 -30.12 -15.23 -49.76
N THR A 1237 -29.96 -16.54 -49.56
CA THR A 1237 -29.17 -17.49 -50.39
C THR A 1237 -27.64 -17.37 -50.30
N LYS A 1238 -27.08 -16.37 -49.61
CA LYS A 1238 -25.63 -16.20 -49.40
C LYS A 1238 -25.17 -16.89 -48.11
N ILE A 1239 -24.08 -17.67 -48.16
CA ILE A 1239 -23.43 -18.21 -46.96
C ILE A 1239 -22.72 -17.06 -46.23
N LEU A 1240 -23.11 -16.81 -44.99
CA LEU A 1240 -22.53 -15.80 -44.11
C LEU A 1240 -21.37 -16.35 -43.27
N LYS A 1241 -21.49 -17.61 -42.81
CA LYS A 1241 -20.43 -18.31 -42.06
C LYS A 1241 -20.56 -19.82 -42.21
N ALA A 1242 -19.43 -20.53 -42.18
CA ALA A 1242 -19.35 -21.97 -42.04
C ALA A 1242 -18.63 -22.33 -40.74
N LEU A 1243 -19.27 -23.09 -39.85
CA LEU A 1243 -18.72 -23.50 -38.55
C LEU A 1243 -18.34 -24.98 -38.57
N LYS A 1244 -17.12 -25.30 -38.14
CA LYS A 1244 -16.69 -26.69 -37.92
C LYS A 1244 -16.99 -27.10 -36.48
N VAL A 1245 -17.86 -28.10 -36.30
CA VAL A 1245 -18.24 -28.61 -34.98
C VAL A 1245 -17.98 -30.11 -34.86
N ILE A 1246 -17.70 -30.58 -33.65
CA ILE A 1246 -17.32 -31.97 -33.36
C ILE A 1246 -18.39 -32.59 -32.46
N LYS A 1247 -19.08 -33.62 -32.97
CA LYS A 1247 -20.01 -34.45 -32.20
C LYS A 1247 -19.25 -35.61 -31.54
N LYS A 1248 -19.33 -35.76 -30.22
CA LYS A 1248 -18.64 -36.80 -29.43
C LYS A 1248 -19.29 -38.18 -29.55
#